data_AF-A0A7S0DAI7-F1
#
_entry.id   AF-A0A7S0DAI7-F1
#
_cell.length_a   1.000
_cell.length_b   1.000
_cell.length_c   1.000
_cell.angle_alpha   90.00
_cell.angle_beta   90.00
_cell.angle_gamma   90.00
#
_symmetry.space_group_name_H-M   'P 1'
#
loop_
_entity.id
_entity.type
_entity.pdbx_description
1 polymer ?
#
loop_
_entity_poly.entity_id
_entity_poly.type
_entity_poly.pdbx_seq_one_letter_code
_entity_poly.pdbx_strand_id
1 'polypeptide(L)'
;MSGGYFTTDRARKYGWGVPRLALLTLFAFEVVPRYFLDASGSELNAFAAAEAHPGDGTATYPLRLGAYLRSLRWVGHAYMGSIGAGVNVQVLGFVGNLAMLLAAAAFCVADARRDYSIIVYLAKTFSGDFLAGKLDTAEWKLVLFWTFGVLGPGLWVLAGLEPGATGRTSKSFDVFGDVAFDWATAADAFRPYARILPILFLIQTVCEFGDAHLEHHRIVGKFFRHRYGFECFTLAAMTLPKLFSRAVWIAPKELRVVQHDLVICLFYRIGNLCIILVKNGWVKDFSAKAERVARKALFWIFGIVSNQRLVNVTDVDVAVAVLKKSAVKGDGLERHVATPAWRPLLSLESVDGDLYESMVRAFHELVAKLPEPRKVAEIAEARAEEMLLIARARAGEENAAKDDEASSSDVSEATVSLSVDDLSGESGVKSELELSKTKASKAPADLLRGGDAIDANAVARFSLAVFVEYVFGRAWEEKFEVLVDASWAWRREIAVRGRADASVKRAAVRLVVDDLIRNDERLWAMHGEAWREPRNYSLIMQPFLISPAINVGDVAVALKRRPGLRLEDAMRDAHPFPIFERFVSEDVYVDRRVDKKNGKTTSGRKNVLAVRKNTQVIMFTSDFRGSNVPWPVFGAGARMCAGTSAALGVLRAVATTLVAAGDAFAPERGHKYSGRHNDGVSSLGEAWYFARTVVPIVLGFGRERQDGVELERRAREALGVET
;
A
#
# COMPACT_ATOMS: atom_id res chain seq x y z
N MET A 1 -14.15 -2.92 -21.41
CA MET A 1 -15.18 -3.76 -20.77
C MET A 1 -14.49 -4.96 -20.14
N SER A 2 -14.33 -4.99 -18.81
CA SER A 2 -13.79 -6.15 -18.07
C SER A 2 -14.69 -6.39 -16.86
N GLY A 3 -15.69 -7.26 -17.02
CA GLY A 3 -16.50 -7.76 -15.91
C GLY A 3 -15.65 -8.69 -15.05
N GLY A 4 -14.74 -8.12 -14.26
CA GLY A 4 -13.72 -8.85 -13.54
C GLY A 4 -14.30 -9.87 -12.56
N TYR A 5 -13.63 -11.01 -12.47
CA TYR A 5 -13.85 -12.15 -11.56
C TYR A 5 -14.06 -11.80 -10.06
N PHE A 6 -13.94 -10.53 -9.67
CA PHE A 6 -13.91 -10.00 -8.30
C PHE A 6 -14.93 -8.86 -8.08
N THR A 7 -16.23 -9.12 -8.22
CA THR A 7 -17.27 -8.12 -7.90
C THR A 7 -17.66 -8.15 -6.41
N THR A 8 -18.18 -7.03 -5.89
CA THR A 8 -18.75 -6.91 -4.52
C THR A 8 -19.86 -7.94 -4.25
N ASP A 9 -20.61 -8.31 -5.29
CA ASP A 9 -21.63 -9.34 -5.23
C ASP A 9 -21.03 -10.74 -4.96
N ARG A 10 -19.86 -11.08 -5.53
CA ARG A 10 -19.12 -12.31 -5.16
C ARG A 10 -18.62 -12.28 -3.73
N ALA A 11 -18.14 -11.14 -3.22
CA ALA A 11 -17.72 -11.01 -1.80
C ALA A 11 -18.88 -11.33 -0.85
N ARG A 12 -20.06 -10.74 -1.10
CA ARG A 12 -21.29 -11.02 -0.34
C ARG A 12 -21.67 -12.50 -0.43
N LYS A 13 -21.58 -13.10 -1.62
CA LYS A 13 -21.87 -14.52 -1.85
C LYS A 13 -20.88 -15.46 -1.15
N TYR A 14 -19.57 -15.16 -1.13
CA TYR A 14 -18.55 -15.97 -0.43
C TYR A 14 -18.66 -15.79 1.09
N GLY A 15 -18.97 -14.58 1.56
CA GLY A 15 -19.22 -14.28 2.97
C GLY A 15 -20.33 -15.13 3.58
N TRP A 16 -21.43 -15.40 2.85
CA TRP A 16 -22.48 -16.32 3.29
C TRP A 16 -22.14 -17.81 3.06
N GLY A 17 -21.24 -18.11 2.13
CA GLY A 17 -20.84 -19.49 1.79
C GLY A 17 -19.86 -20.11 2.79
N VAL A 18 -19.04 -19.31 3.47
CA VAL A 18 -18.07 -19.79 4.48
C VAL A 18 -18.77 -20.32 5.74
N PRO A 19 -19.69 -19.58 6.40
CA PRO A 19 -20.38 -20.08 7.59
C PRO A 19 -21.19 -21.36 7.34
N ARG A 20 -21.86 -21.47 6.18
CA ARG A 20 -22.64 -22.67 5.83
C ARG A 20 -21.76 -23.90 5.65
N LEU A 21 -20.65 -23.77 4.92
CA LEU A 21 -19.72 -24.88 4.73
C LEU A 21 -19.00 -25.23 6.04
N ALA A 22 -18.69 -24.25 6.88
CA ALA A 22 -18.16 -24.50 8.22
C ALA A 22 -19.14 -25.30 9.08
N LEU A 23 -20.45 -24.96 9.05
CA LEU A 23 -21.49 -25.73 9.74
C LEU A 23 -21.59 -27.17 9.21
N LEU A 24 -21.56 -27.38 7.89
CA LEU A 24 -21.56 -28.72 7.29
C LEU A 24 -20.31 -29.52 7.67
N THR A 25 -19.15 -28.86 7.72
CA THR A 25 -17.90 -29.48 8.18
C THR A 25 -18.05 -29.92 9.63
N LEU A 26 -18.52 -29.03 10.51
CA LEU A 26 -18.75 -29.33 11.93
C LEU A 26 -19.75 -30.49 12.10
N PHE A 27 -20.80 -30.52 11.27
CA PHE A 27 -21.77 -31.62 11.22
C PHE A 27 -21.11 -32.96 10.86
N ALA A 28 -20.22 -32.99 9.87
CA ALA A 28 -19.49 -34.19 9.47
C ALA A 28 -18.51 -34.70 10.55
N PHE A 29 -17.95 -33.81 11.37
CA PHE A 29 -17.04 -34.17 12.47
C PHE A 29 -17.75 -34.57 13.76
N GLU A 30 -18.89 -33.96 14.08
CA GLU A 30 -19.50 -34.12 15.41
C GLU A 30 -20.87 -34.83 15.39
N VAL A 31 -21.65 -34.67 14.33
CA VAL A 31 -23.03 -35.20 14.27
C VAL A 31 -23.07 -36.53 13.52
N VAL A 32 -22.42 -36.63 12.36
CA VAL A 32 -22.40 -37.86 11.54
C VAL A 32 -21.84 -39.06 12.32
N PRO A 33 -20.69 -38.96 13.04
CA PRO A 33 -20.18 -40.09 13.80
C PRO A 33 -21.11 -40.58 14.92
N ARG A 34 -21.84 -39.67 15.56
CA ARG A 34 -22.69 -39.99 16.71
C ARG A 34 -24.02 -40.60 16.31
N TYR A 35 -24.65 -40.03 15.28
CA TYR A 35 -26.03 -40.36 14.93
C TYR A 35 -26.14 -41.21 13.68
N PHE A 36 -25.11 -41.25 12.82
CA PHE A 36 -25.17 -41.94 11.54
C PHE A 36 -24.23 -43.16 11.46
N LEU A 37 -23.19 -43.23 12.30
CA LEU A 37 -22.30 -44.41 12.42
C LEU A 37 -22.61 -45.33 13.62
N ASP A 38 -23.57 -44.99 14.48
CA ASP A 38 -23.93 -45.73 15.71
C ASP A 38 -22.75 -45.98 16.67
N ALA A 39 -21.73 -45.11 16.65
CA ALA A 39 -20.56 -45.25 17.52
C ALA A 39 -20.86 -44.79 18.96
N SER A 40 -20.55 -45.64 19.95
CA SER A 40 -20.71 -45.33 21.37
C SER A 40 -19.65 -44.31 21.87
N GLY A 41 -19.89 -43.67 23.01
CA GLY A 41 -18.98 -42.67 23.59
C GLY A 41 -17.59 -43.23 23.94
N SER A 42 -17.50 -44.50 24.34
CA SER A 42 -16.25 -45.22 24.64
C SER A 42 -15.48 -45.58 23.37
N GLU A 43 -16.18 -46.06 22.33
CA GLU A 43 -15.61 -46.30 21.00
C GLU A 43 -15.04 -45.00 20.42
N LEU A 44 -15.79 -43.90 20.46
CA LEU A 44 -15.35 -42.59 20.01
C LEU A 44 -14.12 -42.05 20.77
N ASN A 45 -13.95 -42.40 22.05
CA ASN A 45 -12.80 -41.99 22.85
C ASN A 45 -11.58 -42.89 22.60
N ALA A 46 -11.77 -44.20 22.40
CA ALA A 46 -10.73 -45.12 21.95
C ALA A 46 -10.19 -44.71 20.56
N PHE A 47 -11.08 -44.23 19.67
CA PHE A 47 -10.71 -43.71 18.35
C PHE A 47 -9.85 -42.44 18.40
N ALA A 48 -10.03 -41.60 19.43
CA ALA A 48 -9.28 -40.35 19.62
C ALA A 48 -7.90 -40.54 20.27
N ALA A 49 -7.69 -41.66 20.97
CA ALA A 49 -6.41 -42.00 21.63
C ALA A 49 -5.39 -42.61 20.66
N ALA A 50 -5.86 -43.41 19.68
CA ALA A 50 -5.01 -44.06 18.69
C ALA A 50 -4.27 -43.08 17.74
N GLU A 51 -4.80 -41.88 17.51
CA GLU A 51 -4.15 -40.85 16.67
C GLU A 51 -2.96 -40.14 17.35
N ALA A 52 -2.78 -40.29 18.66
CA ALA A 52 -1.69 -39.66 19.39
C ALA A 52 -0.36 -40.42 19.26
N HIS A 53 -0.39 -41.69 18.81
CA HIS A 53 0.78 -42.56 18.71
C HIS A 53 0.92 -43.11 17.27
N PRO A 54 1.82 -42.53 16.45
CA PRO A 54 2.07 -43.03 15.09
C PRO A 54 2.87 -44.34 15.17
N GLY A 55 2.23 -45.48 14.92
CA GLY A 55 2.93 -46.78 14.87
C GLY A 55 2.05 -48.01 15.06
N ASP A 56 0.91 -47.90 15.75
CA ASP A 56 -0.03 -49.01 15.87
C ASP A 56 -0.91 -49.07 14.64
N GLY A 57 -0.87 -50.20 13.92
CA GLY A 57 -1.55 -50.47 12.65
C GLY A 57 -3.08 -50.42 12.65
N THR A 58 -3.72 -49.60 13.49
CA THR A 58 -5.17 -49.42 13.52
C THR A 58 -5.60 -48.13 12.81
N ALA A 59 -5.33 -48.06 11.51
CA ALA A 59 -5.75 -46.98 10.62
C ALA A 59 -7.26 -47.07 10.25
N THR A 60 -8.17 -47.23 11.22
CA THR A 60 -9.56 -47.67 10.95
C THR A 60 -10.72 -46.81 11.49
N TYR A 61 -10.53 -45.59 12.03
CA TYR A 61 -11.64 -44.92 12.76
C TYR A 61 -11.87 -43.42 12.49
N PRO A 62 -13.11 -42.89 12.57
CA PRO A 62 -13.47 -41.56 12.07
C PRO A 62 -13.13 -40.44 13.07
N LEU A 63 -12.74 -39.27 12.53
CA LEU A 63 -12.15 -38.19 13.31
C LEU A 63 -13.23 -37.31 13.97
N ARG A 64 -13.13 -37.10 15.28
CA ARG A 64 -13.74 -35.95 15.95
C ARG A 64 -12.93 -34.69 15.66
N LEU A 65 -13.56 -33.51 15.70
CA LEU A 65 -12.89 -32.26 15.35
C LEU A 65 -11.65 -32.01 16.21
N GLY A 66 -11.74 -32.26 17.51
CA GLY A 66 -10.61 -32.06 18.44
C GLY A 66 -9.42 -33.01 18.22
N ALA A 67 -9.64 -34.23 17.71
CA ALA A 67 -8.56 -35.15 17.37
C ALA A 67 -7.85 -34.72 16.07
N TYR A 68 -8.66 -34.38 15.06
CA TYR A 68 -8.17 -33.86 13.78
C TYR A 68 -7.37 -32.55 13.92
N LEU A 69 -7.80 -31.63 14.80
CA LEU A 69 -7.05 -30.40 15.05
C LEU A 69 -5.68 -30.68 15.72
N ARG A 70 -5.60 -31.70 16.59
CA ARG A 70 -4.36 -32.11 17.26
C ARG A 70 -3.39 -32.86 16.33
N SER A 71 -3.89 -33.57 15.31
CA SER A 71 -3.03 -34.30 14.36
C SER A 71 -2.27 -33.38 13.38
N LEU A 72 -2.58 -32.07 13.39
CA LEU A 72 -2.03 -31.03 12.52
C LEU A 72 -2.21 -31.28 11.00
N ARG A 73 -2.93 -32.34 10.60
CA ARG A 73 -3.26 -32.63 9.19
C ARG A 73 -4.00 -31.48 8.52
N TRP A 74 -4.84 -30.80 9.31
CA TRP A 74 -5.59 -29.63 8.87
C TRP A 74 -4.71 -28.50 8.33
N VAL A 75 -3.43 -28.39 8.73
CA VAL A 75 -2.50 -27.38 8.20
C VAL A 75 -2.22 -27.65 6.72
N GLY A 76 -1.90 -28.89 6.36
CA GLY A 76 -1.70 -29.30 4.96
C GLY A 76 -2.98 -29.16 4.14
N HIS A 77 -4.12 -29.59 4.71
CA HIS A 77 -5.43 -29.46 4.06
C HIS A 77 -5.84 -28.00 3.83
N ALA A 78 -5.60 -27.14 4.81
CA ALA A 78 -5.83 -25.70 4.69
C ALA A 78 -4.94 -25.06 3.63
N TYR A 79 -3.66 -25.44 3.59
CA TYR A 79 -2.71 -24.98 2.60
C TYR A 79 -3.15 -25.38 1.18
N MET A 80 -3.45 -26.66 0.95
CA MET A 80 -3.94 -27.18 -0.34
C MET A 80 -5.19 -26.44 -0.82
N GLY A 81 -6.18 -26.24 0.05
CA GLY A 81 -7.39 -25.48 -0.29
C GLY A 81 -7.07 -24.04 -0.68
N SER A 82 -6.17 -23.39 0.06
CA SER A 82 -5.80 -21.98 -0.16
C SER A 82 -5.02 -21.76 -1.46
N ILE A 83 -4.18 -22.73 -1.88
CA ILE A 83 -3.40 -22.63 -3.12
C ILE A 83 -4.29 -22.67 -4.35
N GLY A 84 -5.35 -23.50 -4.36
CA GLY A 84 -6.31 -23.51 -5.47
C GLY A 84 -6.89 -22.11 -5.75
N ALA A 85 -7.05 -21.29 -4.71
CA ALA A 85 -7.43 -19.88 -4.86
C ALA A 85 -6.28 -18.98 -5.32
N GLY A 86 -5.04 -19.26 -4.86
CA GLY A 86 -3.85 -18.48 -5.21
C GLY A 86 -3.37 -18.67 -6.66
N VAL A 87 -3.22 -19.92 -7.11
CA VAL A 87 -2.73 -20.29 -8.45
C VAL A 87 -3.68 -19.79 -9.54
N ASN A 88 -4.99 -19.94 -9.33
CA ASN A 88 -6.01 -19.46 -10.28
C ASN A 88 -6.03 -17.93 -10.44
N VAL A 89 -5.40 -17.18 -9.52
CA VAL A 89 -5.33 -15.72 -9.57
C VAL A 89 -3.98 -15.23 -10.10
N GLN A 90 -3.03 -16.15 -10.36
CA GLN A 90 -1.71 -15.89 -10.94
C GLN A 90 -0.93 -14.74 -10.27
N VAL A 91 -1.08 -14.58 -8.95
CA VAL A 91 -0.53 -13.41 -8.23
C VAL A 91 1.01 -13.40 -8.19
N LEU A 92 1.64 -14.58 -8.16
CA LEU A 92 3.09 -14.72 -7.95
C LEU A 92 3.87 -15.13 -9.23
N GLY A 93 3.19 -15.14 -10.38
CA GLY A 93 3.76 -15.67 -11.63
C GLY A 93 4.05 -17.18 -11.57
N PHE A 94 4.62 -17.72 -12.66
CA PHE A 94 4.84 -19.16 -12.82
C PHE A 94 5.79 -19.76 -11.76
N VAL A 95 6.90 -19.09 -11.47
CA VAL A 95 7.91 -19.58 -10.50
C VAL A 95 7.36 -19.61 -9.08
N GLY A 96 6.62 -18.57 -8.67
CA GLY A 96 5.96 -18.53 -7.37
C GLY A 96 4.87 -19.58 -7.24
N ASN A 97 4.08 -19.80 -8.29
CA ASN A 97 3.09 -20.88 -8.34
C ASN A 97 3.74 -22.26 -8.21
N LEU A 98 4.87 -22.50 -8.87
CA LEU A 98 5.60 -23.76 -8.79
C LEU A 98 6.08 -24.05 -7.36
N ALA A 99 6.63 -23.04 -6.66
CA ALA A 99 7.04 -23.20 -5.27
C ALA A 99 5.87 -23.56 -4.34
N MET A 100 4.70 -22.94 -4.55
CA MET A 100 3.49 -23.28 -3.79
C MET A 100 3.02 -24.71 -4.07
N LEU A 101 3.05 -25.14 -5.33
CA LEU A 101 2.67 -26.51 -5.72
C LEU A 101 3.65 -27.56 -5.15
N LEU A 102 4.95 -27.27 -5.08
CA LEU A 102 5.94 -28.15 -4.45
C LEU A 102 5.68 -28.33 -2.95
N ALA A 103 5.35 -27.25 -2.24
CA ALA A 103 4.94 -27.33 -0.84
C ALA A 103 3.65 -28.13 -0.66
N ALA A 104 2.68 -27.98 -1.57
CA ALA A 104 1.45 -28.77 -1.57
C ALA A 104 1.74 -30.27 -1.74
N ALA A 105 2.59 -30.61 -2.70
CA ALA A 105 3.04 -31.98 -2.95
C ALA A 105 3.72 -32.60 -1.71
N ALA A 106 4.55 -31.82 -1.01
CA ALA A 106 5.18 -32.26 0.24
C ALA A 106 4.15 -32.56 1.34
N PHE A 107 3.14 -31.71 1.51
CA PHE A 107 2.04 -31.97 2.45
C PHE A 107 1.23 -33.21 2.06
N CYS A 108 0.92 -33.41 0.77
CA CYS A 108 0.24 -34.61 0.29
C CYS A 108 1.03 -35.89 0.59
N VAL A 109 2.35 -35.90 0.36
CA VAL A 109 3.20 -37.06 0.64
C VAL A 109 3.25 -37.33 2.15
N ALA A 110 3.38 -36.28 2.97
CA ALA A 110 3.36 -36.42 4.42
C ALA A 110 2.03 -36.97 4.94
N ASP A 111 0.91 -36.56 4.32
CA ASP A 111 -0.43 -37.00 4.69
C ASP A 111 -0.72 -38.44 4.23
N ALA A 112 -0.27 -38.80 3.01
CA ALA A 112 -0.40 -40.13 2.44
C ALA A 112 0.33 -41.23 3.22
N ARG A 113 1.39 -40.88 3.97
CA ARG A 113 2.07 -41.79 4.91
C ARG A 113 1.20 -42.19 6.10
N ARG A 114 0.10 -41.49 6.36
CA ARG A 114 -0.82 -41.77 7.47
C ARG A 114 -2.03 -42.56 7.01
N ASP A 115 -2.63 -42.16 5.89
CA ASP A 115 -3.66 -42.93 5.18
C ASP A 115 -3.81 -42.47 3.72
N TYR A 116 -4.48 -43.29 2.91
CA TYR A 116 -4.69 -43.02 1.49
C TYR A 116 -5.85 -42.06 1.19
N SER A 117 -6.50 -41.45 2.19
CA SER A 117 -7.70 -40.64 1.98
C SER A 117 -7.45 -39.38 1.15
N ILE A 118 -6.27 -38.78 1.27
CA ILE A 118 -5.91 -37.59 0.50
C ILE A 118 -5.81 -37.89 -1.00
N ILE A 119 -5.37 -39.10 -1.38
CA ILE A 119 -5.29 -39.52 -2.78
C ILE A 119 -6.70 -39.63 -3.37
N VAL A 120 -7.65 -40.17 -2.60
CA VAL A 120 -9.06 -40.27 -3.01
C VAL A 120 -9.64 -38.88 -3.25
N TYR A 121 -9.31 -37.90 -2.39
CA TYR A 121 -9.66 -36.50 -2.59
C TYR A 121 -9.02 -35.90 -3.86
N LEU A 122 -7.72 -36.11 -4.10
CA LEU A 122 -7.05 -35.56 -5.27
C LEU A 122 -7.59 -36.19 -6.56
N ALA A 123 -7.79 -37.51 -6.56
CA ALA A 123 -8.33 -38.26 -7.68
C ALA A 123 -9.74 -37.79 -8.05
N LYS A 124 -10.65 -37.63 -7.07
CA LYS A 124 -12.00 -37.12 -7.35
C LYS A 124 -11.98 -35.67 -7.84
N THR A 125 -11.17 -34.81 -7.21
CA THR A 125 -11.14 -33.37 -7.50
C THR A 125 -10.59 -33.12 -8.90
N PHE A 126 -9.38 -33.60 -9.19
CA PHE A 126 -8.75 -33.32 -10.47
C PHE A 126 -9.39 -34.06 -11.64
N SER A 127 -9.96 -35.25 -11.43
CA SER A 127 -10.73 -35.92 -12.51
C SER A 127 -11.99 -35.12 -12.86
N GLY A 128 -12.73 -34.65 -11.85
CA GLY A 128 -13.94 -33.85 -12.07
C GLY A 128 -13.63 -32.49 -12.70
N ASP A 129 -12.60 -31.80 -12.21
CA ASP A 129 -12.17 -30.49 -12.73
C ASP A 129 -11.60 -30.59 -14.15
N PHE A 130 -10.88 -31.68 -14.46
CA PHE A 130 -10.39 -31.96 -15.81
C PHE A 130 -11.55 -32.17 -16.79
N LEU A 131 -12.53 -33.01 -16.44
CA LEU A 131 -13.69 -33.27 -17.29
C LEU A 131 -14.56 -32.03 -17.51
N ALA A 132 -14.63 -31.14 -16.52
CA ALA A 132 -15.32 -29.86 -16.65
C ALA A 132 -14.51 -28.80 -17.42
N GLY A 133 -13.30 -29.13 -17.89
CA GLY A 133 -12.45 -28.24 -18.68
C GLY A 133 -11.79 -27.11 -17.89
N LYS A 134 -11.63 -27.26 -16.57
CA LYS A 134 -11.07 -26.20 -15.68
C LYS A 134 -9.55 -26.26 -15.49
N LEU A 135 -8.90 -27.31 -15.98
CA LEU A 135 -7.46 -27.58 -15.80
C LEU A 135 -6.68 -27.41 -17.12
N ASP A 136 -6.68 -26.21 -17.68
CA ASP A 136 -6.12 -25.93 -19.01
C ASP A 136 -4.69 -25.32 -18.98
N THR A 137 -4.25 -24.80 -17.83
CA THR A 137 -2.93 -24.18 -17.69
C THR A 137 -1.78 -25.18 -17.57
N ALA A 138 -0.55 -24.73 -17.84
CA ALA A 138 0.65 -25.57 -17.74
C ALA A 138 0.89 -26.08 -16.30
N GLU A 139 0.61 -25.24 -15.30
CA GLU A 139 0.69 -25.62 -13.89
C GLU A 139 -0.29 -26.74 -13.53
N TRP A 140 -1.53 -26.66 -14.01
CA TRP A 140 -2.53 -27.69 -13.75
C TRP A 140 -2.25 -29.00 -14.49
N LYS A 141 -1.67 -28.94 -15.69
CA LYS A 141 -1.15 -30.14 -16.40
C LYS A 141 -0.04 -30.83 -15.60
N LEU A 142 0.85 -30.07 -14.97
CA LEU A 142 1.88 -30.62 -14.09
C LEU A 142 1.27 -31.28 -12.84
N VAL A 143 0.24 -30.67 -12.25
CA VAL A 143 -0.51 -31.24 -11.11
C VAL A 143 -1.21 -32.54 -11.49
N LEU A 144 -1.81 -32.62 -12.68
CA LEU A 144 -2.41 -33.84 -13.21
C LEU A 144 -1.37 -34.94 -13.40
N PHE A 145 -0.23 -34.63 -14.04
CA PHE A 145 0.87 -35.57 -14.21
C PHE A 145 1.41 -36.05 -12.85
N TRP A 146 1.62 -35.14 -11.90
CA TRP A 146 2.10 -35.51 -10.58
C TRP A 146 1.09 -36.39 -9.82
N THR A 147 -0.21 -36.08 -9.87
CA THR A 147 -1.23 -36.85 -9.15
C THR A 147 -1.42 -38.25 -9.74
N PHE A 148 -1.63 -38.35 -11.05
CA PHE A 148 -1.98 -39.62 -11.72
C PHE A 148 -0.77 -40.39 -12.26
N GLY A 149 0.31 -39.70 -12.62
CA GLY A 149 1.52 -40.30 -13.17
C GLY A 149 2.59 -40.62 -12.14
N VAL A 150 2.60 -39.95 -10.98
CA VAL A 150 3.66 -40.12 -9.96
C VAL A 150 3.08 -40.59 -8.62
N LEU A 151 2.24 -39.78 -7.98
CA LEU A 151 1.76 -40.01 -6.62
C LEU A 151 0.91 -41.28 -6.51
N GLY A 152 -0.12 -41.39 -7.36
CA GLY A 152 -1.03 -42.55 -7.37
C GLY A 152 -0.29 -43.88 -7.61
N PRO A 153 0.46 -44.02 -8.72
CA PRO A 153 1.26 -45.22 -8.99
C PRO A 153 2.31 -45.49 -7.91
N GLY A 154 3.02 -44.46 -7.43
CA GLY A 154 4.03 -44.61 -6.39
C GLY A 154 3.46 -45.14 -5.07
N LEU A 155 2.28 -44.68 -4.66
CA LEU A 155 1.63 -45.14 -3.44
C LEU A 155 0.98 -46.52 -3.60
N TRP A 156 0.50 -46.86 -4.80
CA TRP A 156 0.08 -48.23 -5.14
C TRP A 156 1.25 -49.21 -5.00
N VAL A 157 2.41 -48.85 -5.54
CA VAL A 157 3.63 -49.66 -5.43
C VAL A 157 4.03 -49.79 -3.96
N LEU A 158 4.16 -48.68 -3.22
CA LEU A 158 4.54 -48.71 -1.81
C LEU A 158 3.59 -49.55 -0.95
N ALA A 159 2.28 -49.49 -1.19
CA ALA A 159 1.28 -50.29 -0.48
C ALA A 159 1.49 -51.80 -0.67
N GLY A 160 1.97 -52.24 -1.84
CA GLY A 160 2.25 -53.65 -2.11
C GLY A 160 3.64 -54.12 -1.71
N LEU A 161 4.49 -53.23 -1.14
CA LEU A 161 5.83 -53.57 -0.64
C LEU A 161 5.88 -53.69 0.90
N GLU A 162 4.79 -53.43 1.63
CA GLU A 162 4.79 -53.49 3.11
C GLU A 162 5.03 -54.94 3.63
N PRO A 163 6.03 -55.16 4.50
CA PRO A 163 6.36 -56.50 4.98
C PRO A 163 5.42 -56.92 6.10
N GLY A 164 4.50 -57.84 5.83
CA GLY A 164 3.81 -58.58 6.89
C GLY A 164 2.33 -58.87 6.72
N ALA A 165 1.89 -59.39 5.57
CA ALA A 165 0.64 -60.15 5.53
C ALA A 165 0.58 -61.06 4.30
N THR A 166 0.99 -62.32 4.51
CA THR A 166 0.27 -63.55 4.12
C THR A 166 1.19 -64.60 3.49
N GLY A 167 1.21 -65.78 4.12
CA GLY A 167 1.51 -67.05 3.46
C GLY A 167 0.42 -67.41 2.45
N ARG A 168 0.19 -66.56 1.45
CA ARG A 168 -0.64 -66.84 0.28
C ARG A 168 0.18 -66.68 -0.98
N THR A 169 0.28 -67.76 -1.73
CA THR A 169 0.87 -67.84 -3.07
C THR A 169 0.13 -66.92 -4.03
N SER A 170 0.64 -65.69 -4.17
CA SER A 170 0.24 -64.67 -5.13
C SER A 170 1.47 -64.38 -5.99
N LYS A 171 1.30 -64.24 -7.31
CA LYS A 171 2.40 -64.10 -8.28
C LYS A 171 3.25 -62.86 -7.97
N SER A 172 4.36 -63.06 -7.26
CA SER A 172 5.36 -62.04 -6.99
C SER A 172 6.10 -61.68 -8.26
N PHE A 173 6.29 -60.38 -8.50
CA PHE A 173 7.16 -59.86 -9.55
C PHE A 173 8.39 -59.25 -8.87
N ASP A 174 9.59 -59.67 -9.26
CA ASP A 174 10.84 -59.08 -8.77
C ASP A 174 11.02 -57.71 -9.45
N VAL A 175 10.79 -56.63 -8.69
CA VAL A 175 10.89 -55.26 -9.22
C VAL A 175 12.27 -54.65 -8.94
N PHE A 176 12.85 -54.98 -7.79
CA PHE A 176 14.23 -54.64 -7.40
C PHE A 176 14.74 -55.81 -6.56
N GLY A 177 15.78 -56.50 -7.01
CA GLY A 177 16.29 -57.74 -6.38
C GLY A 177 16.20 -57.69 -4.85
N ASP A 178 15.42 -58.63 -4.31
CA ASP A 178 15.04 -58.85 -2.89
C ASP A 178 13.75 -58.19 -2.36
N VAL A 179 12.98 -57.42 -3.14
CA VAL A 179 11.66 -56.90 -2.73
C VAL A 179 10.53 -57.40 -3.63
N ALA A 180 9.68 -58.29 -3.10
CA ALA A 180 8.50 -58.81 -3.80
C ALA A 180 7.31 -57.84 -3.68
N PHE A 181 6.67 -57.53 -4.80
CA PHE A 181 5.43 -56.76 -4.83
C PHE A 181 4.19 -57.68 -4.77
N ASP A 182 3.28 -57.42 -3.84
CA ASP A 182 1.99 -58.13 -3.75
C ASP A 182 0.80 -57.25 -4.18
N TRP A 183 0.19 -57.66 -5.30
CA TRP A 183 -1.01 -57.03 -5.86
C TRP A 183 -2.21 -57.10 -4.91
N ALA A 184 -2.35 -58.18 -4.14
CA ALA A 184 -3.48 -58.35 -3.24
C ALA A 184 -3.40 -57.36 -2.07
N THR A 185 -2.22 -57.21 -1.47
CA THR A 185 -1.95 -56.22 -0.41
C THR A 185 -2.20 -54.79 -0.89
N ALA A 186 -1.72 -54.43 -2.08
CA ALA A 186 -2.01 -53.11 -2.67
C ALA A 186 -3.52 -52.90 -2.89
N ALA A 187 -4.22 -53.89 -3.44
CA ALA A 187 -5.66 -53.80 -3.67
C ALA A 187 -6.45 -53.69 -2.36
N ASP A 188 -6.09 -54.44 -1.32
CA ASP A 188 -6.75 -54.40 -0.01
C ASP A 188 -6.52 -53.05 0.71
N ALA A 189 -5.39 -52.37 0.48
CA ALA A 189 -5.15 -51.03 1.00
C ALA A 189 -6.14 -49.97 0.46
N PHE A 190 -6.52 -50.07 -0.82
CA PHE A 190 -7.45 -49.15 -1.48
C PHE A 190 -8.93 -49.59 -1.43
N ARG A 191 -9.18 -50.88 -1.20
CA ARG A 191 -10.53 -51.47 -1.13
C ARG A 191 -11.53 -50.71 -0.25
N PRO A 192 -11.16 -50.15 0.92
CA PRO A 192 -12.08 -49.37 1.75
C PRO A 192 -12.65 -48.11 1.08
N TYR A 193 -11.99 -47.61 0.02
CA TYR A 193 -12.38 -46.39 -0.68
C TYR A 193 -13.11 -46.65 -2.01
N ALA A 194 -13.18 -47.90 -2.46
CA ALA A 194 -13.71 -48.28 -3.77
C ALA A 194 -15.15 -47.80 -4.00
N ARG A 195 -15.94 -47.66 -2.94
CA ARG A 195 -17.33 -47.23 -3.01
C ARG A 195 -17.50 -45.71 -2.87
N ILE A 196 -16.75 -45.05 -1.99
CA ILE A 196 -16.88 -43.59 -1.79
C ILE A 196 -16.28 -42.78 -2.95
N LEU A 197 -15.23 -43.28 -3.59
CA LEU A 197 -14.57 -42.59 -4.71
C LEU A 197 -15.53 -42.27 -5.87
N PRO A 198 -16.28 -43.22 -6.45
CA PRO A 198 -17.20 -42.91 -7.55
C PRO A 198 -18.35 -41.98 -7.12
N ILE A 199 -18.79 -42.04 -5.86
CA ILE A 199 -19.81 -41.13 -5.31
C ILE A 199 -19.29 -39.70 -5.28
N LEU A 200 -18.11 -39.47 -4.68
CA LEU A 200 -17.52 -38.14 -4.59
C LEU A 200 -17.11 -37.60 -5.95
N PHE A 201 -16.63 -38.46 -6.84
CA PHE A 201 -16.35 -38.10 -8.22
C PHE A 201 -17.61 -37.65 -8.97
N LEU A 202 -18.74 -38.35 -8.80
CA LEU A 202 -20.02 -37.94 -9.39
C LEU A 202 -20.48 -36.59 -8.83
N ILE A 203 -20.39 -36.38 -7.52
CA ILE A 203 -20.71 -35.10 -6.87
C ILE A 203 -19.85 -33.98 -7.45
N GLN A 204 -18.53 -34.18 -7.51
CA GLN A 204 -17.59 -33.22 -8.08
C GLN A 204 -17.97 -32.91 -9.52
N THR A 205 -18.09 -33.93 -10.37
CA THR A 205 -18.38 -33.80 -11.80
C THR A 205 -19.68 -33.04 -12.04
N VAL A 206 -20.78 -33.42 -11.38
CA VAL A 206 -22.09 -32.75 -11.52
C VAL A 206 -22.00 -31.27 -11.12
N CYS A 207 -21.29 -30.97 -10.03
CA CYS A 207 -21.10 -29.61 -9.54
C CYS A 207 -20.21 -28.77 -10.47
N GLU A 208 -19.13 -29.34 -10.99
CA GLU A 208 -18.20 -28.65 -11.87
C GLU A 208 -18.78 -28.41 -13.27
N PHE A 209 -19.51 -29.38 -13.83
CA PHE A 209 -20.28 -29.20 -15.05
C PHE A 209 -21.39 -28.16 -14.86
N GLY A 210 -22.06 -28.17 -13.70
CA GLY A 210 -23.04 -27.16 -13.36
C GLY A 210 -22.46 -25.75 -13.32
N ASP A 211 -21.26 -25.59 -12.74
CA ASP A 211 -20.53 -24.32 -12.73
C ASP A 211 -20.05 -23.90 -14.13
N ALA A 212 -19.57 -24.84 -14.95
CA ALA A 212 -19.01 -24.53 -16.28
C ALA A 212 -20.08 -24.27 -17.36
N HIS A 213 -21.20 -25.00 -17.34
CA HIS A 213 -22.15 -25.04 -18.46
C HIS A 213 -23.57 -24.58 -18.10
N LEU A 214 -23.95 -24.56 -16.82
CA LEU A 214 -25.32 -24.26 -16.39
C LEU A 214 -25.43 -22.98 -15.55
N GLU A 215 -24.34 -22.21 -15.39
CA GLU A 215 -24.30 -21.05 -14.49
C GLU A 215 -25.41 -20.02 -14.77
N HIS A 216 -25.75 -19.81 -16.05
CA HIS A 216 -26.72 -18.81 -16.50
C HIS A 216 -28.17 -19.29 -16.50
N HIS A 217 -28.43 -20.57 -16.21
CA HIS A 217 -29.79 -21.10 -16.24
C HIS A 217 -30.60 -20.68 -15.00
N ARG A 218 -31.77 -20.06 -15.20
CA ARG A 218 -32.55 -19.33 -14.17
C ARG A 218 -33.05 -20.20 -13.01
N ILE A 219 -33.27 -21.51 -13.25
CA ILE A 219 -33.80 -22.49 -12.28
C ILE A 219 -32.71 -23.48 -11.87
N VAL A 220 -32.28 -24.32 -12.81
CA VAL A 220 -31.26 -25.38 -12.63
C VAL A 220 -29.89 -24.83 -12.20
N GLY A 221 -29.49 -23.68 -12.75
CA GLY A 221 -28.18 -23.08 -12.49
C GLY A 221 -27.96 -22.58 -11.06
N LYS A 222 -28.99 -22.48 -10.21
CA LYS A 222 -28.81 -22.18 -8.77
C LYS A 222 -28.53 -23.43 -7.94
N PHE A 223 -29.09 -24.58 -8.34
CA PHE A 223 -29.01 -25.83 -7.60
C PHE A 223 -27.74 -26.63 -7.92
N PHE A 224 -27.38 -26.68 -9.21
CA PHE A 224 -26.21 -27.46 -9.69
C PHE A 224 -24.87 -26.70 -9.60
N ARG A 225 -24.87 -25.46 -9.10
CA ARG A 225 -23.62 -24.75 -8.79
C ARG A 225 -22.83 -25.53 -7.75
N HIS A 226 -21.52 -25.62 -7.94
CA HIS A 226 -20.59 -26.23 -6.99
C HIS A 226 -20.71 -25.61 -5.58
N ARG A 227 -21.22 -24.38 -5.46
CA ARG A 227 -21.46 -23.76 -4.17
C ARG A 227 -22.58 -24.39 -3.34
N TYR A 228 -23.67 -24.82 -3.97
CA TYR A 228 -24.89 -25.28 -3.30
C TYR A 228 -25.12 -26.77 -3.51
N GLY A 229 -24.90 -27.24 -4.74
CA GLY A 229 -24.96 -28.66 -5.10
C GLY A 229 -23.99 -29.47 -4.28
N PHE A 230 -22.73 -29.03 -4.15
CA PHE A 230 -21.72 -29.78 -3.39
C PHE A 230 -22.13 -29.96 -1.93
N GLU A 231 -22.57 -28.87 -1.27
CA GLU A 231 -23.03 -28.93 0.13
C GLU A 231 -24.24 -29.87 0.28
N CYS A 232 -25.21 -29.77 -0.63
CA CYS A 232 -26.44 -30.56 -0.62
C CYS A 232 -26.16 -32.05 -0.89
N PHE A 233 -25.43 -32.36 -1.95
CA PHE A 233 -25.10 -33.73 -2.34
C PHE A 233 -24.15 -34.39 -1.35
N THR A 234 -23.21 -33.65 -0.77
CA THR A 234 -22.32 -34.19 0.29
C THR A 234 -23.12 -34.48 1.55
N LEU A 235 -24.03 -33.59 1.97
CA LEU A 235 -24.93 -33.84 3.09
C LEU A 235 -25.82 -35.06 2.83
N ALA A 236 -26.37 -35.16 1.62
CA ALA A 236 -27.17 -36.30 1.17
C ALA A 236 -26.40 -37.62 1.21
N ALA A 237 -25.16 -37.63 0.71
CA ALA A 237 -24.28 -38.80 0.73
C ALA A 237 -23.98 -39.27 2.15
N MET A 238 -23.90 -38.35 3.12
CA MET A 238 -23.70 -38.68 4.54
C MET A 238 -24.98 -39.11 5.28
N THR A 239 -26.19 -38.74 4.82
CA THR A 239 -27.41 -38.82 5.65
C THR A 239 -28.61 -39.57 5.05
N LEU A 240 -28.90 -39.42 3.75
CA LEU A 240 -30.15 -39.94 3.15
C LEU A 240 -30.34 -41.46 3.33
N PRO A 241 -29.33 -42.32 3.15
CA PRO A 241 -29.58 -43.75 3.16
C PRO A 241 -29.92 -44.34 4.55
N LYS A 242 -29.58 -43.67 5.65
CA LYS A 242 -30.02 -44.05 7.01
C LYS A 242 -31.48 -43.65 7.29
N LEU A 243 -31.98 -42.64 6.58
CA LEU A 243 -33.39 -42.23 6.60
C LEU A 243 -34.29 -43.20 5.84
N PHE A 244 -33.75 -43.94 4.86
CA PHE A 244 -34.50 -44.87 4.00
C PHE A 244 -34.16 -46.36 4.19
N SER A 245 -33.06 -46.71 4.87
CA SER A 245 -32.68 -48.09 5.21
C SER A 245 -32.02 -48.19 6.60
N ARG A 246 -32.19 -49.32 7.31
CA ARG A 246 -31.56 -49.58 8.63
C ARG A 246 -30.08 -49.96 8.56
N ALA A 247 -29.43 -49.94 7.40
CA ALA A 247 -28.03 -50.31 7.25
C ALA A 247 -27.09 -49.10 7.43
N VAL A 248 -25.95 -49.30 8.09
CA VAL A 248 -24.87 -48.30 8.19
C VAL A 248 -24.33 -48.01 6.79
N TRP A 249 -24.65 -46.83 6.24
CA TRP A 249 -24.33 -46.55 4.84
C TRP A 249 -22.92 -46.05 4.63
N ILE A 250 -22.35 -45.16 5.44
CA ILE A 250 -20.99 -44.66 5.25
C ILE A 250 -20.05 -45.35 6.23
N ALA A 251 -18.95 -45.94 5.77
CA ALA A 251 -17.97 -46.55 6.64
C ALA A 251 -17.08 -45.47 7.28
N PRO A 252 -16.48 -45.72 8.47
CA PRO A 252 -15.55 -44.80 9.11
C PRO A 252 -14.43 -44.26 8.20
N LYS A 253 -13.81 -45.12 7.39
CA LYS A 253 -12.76 -44.75 6.44
C LYS A 253 -13.26 -43.86 5.30
N GLU A 254 -14.51 -44.05 4.88
CA GLU A 254 -15.13 -43.25 3.82
C GLU A 254 -15.54 -41.87 4.34
N LEU A 255 -16.08 -41.79 5.56
CA LEU A 255 -16.41 -40.53 6.21
C LEU A 255 -15.17 -39.64 6.35
N ARG A 256 -14.00 -40.22 6.62
CA ARG A 256 -12.74 -39.49 6.72
C ARG A 256 -12.39 -38.75 5.42
N VAL A 257 -12.61 -39.39 4.26
CA VAL A 257 -12.41 -38.74 2.95
C VAL A 257 -13.32 -37.52 2.83
N VAL A 258 -14.59 -37.66 3.21
CA VAL A 258 -15.57 -36.56 3.17
C VAL A 258 -15.19 -35.41 4.13
N GLN A 259 -14.72 -35.75 5.33
CA GLN A 259 -14.26 -34.78 6.32
C GLN A 259 -13.07 -33.97 5.80
N HIS A 260 -12.08 -34.62 5.18
CA HIS A 260 -10.93 -33.95 4.58
C HIS A 260 -11.35 -33.06 3.41
N ASP A 261 -12.21 -33.57 2.52
CA ASP A 261 -12.76 -32.82 1.38
C ASP A 261 -13.45 -31.53 1.83
N LEU A 262 -14.33 -31.61 2.84
CA LEU A 262 -15.03 -30.46 3.40
C LEU A 262 -14.07 -29.39 3.96
N VAL A 263 -12.99 -29.80 4.64
CA VAL A 263 -11.99 -28.87 5.18
C VAL A 263 -11.21 -28.19 4.04
N ILE A 264 -10.75 -28.96 3.05
CA ILE A 264 -10.00 -28.40 1.92
C ILE A 264 -10.88 -27.42 1.14
N CYS A 265 -12.14 -27.77 0.86
CA CYS A 265 -13.12 -26.88 0.25
C CYS A 265 -13.41 -25.63 1.08
N LEU A 266 -13.46 -25.74 2.41
CA LEU A 266 -13.66 -24.60 3.31
C LEU A 266 -12.52 -23.60 3.19
N PHE A 267 -11.27 -24.07 3.23
CA PHE A 267 -10.11 -23.21 3.10
C PHE A 267 -9.94 -22.63 1.69
N TYR A 268 -10.37 -23.35 0.65
CA TYR A 268 -10.49 -22.77 -0.70
C TYR A 268 -11.43 -21.56 -0.74
N ARG A 269 -12.59 -21.63 -0.05
CA ARG A 269 -13.53 -20.50 0.03
C ARG A 269 -13.01 -19.36 0.90
N ILE A 270 -12.33 -19.68 2.00
CA ILE A 270 -11.68 -18.67 2.86
C ILE A 270 -10.59 -17.95 2.07
N GLY A 271 -9.70 -18.67 1.40
CA GLY A 271 -8.63 -18.11 0.57
C GLY A 271 -9.18 -17.18 -0.51
N ASN A 272 -10.20 -17.62 -1.25
CA ASN A 272 -10.88 -16.77 -2.24
C ASN A 272 -11.51 -15.51 -1.63
N LEU A 273 -12.17 -15.62 -0.47
CA LEU A 273 -12.74 -14.47 0.23
C LEU A 273 -11.65 -13.48 0.66
N CYS A 274 -10.53 -13.97 1.21
CA CYS A 274 -9.38 -13.15 1.58
C CYS A 274 -8.81 -12.40 0.37
N ILE A 275 -8.60 -13.06 -0.77
CA ILE A 275 -8.13 -12.42 -2.00
C ILE A 275 -9.11 -11.33 -2.48
N ILE A 276 -10.42 -11.62 -2.46
CA ILE A 276 -11.46 -10.65 -2.82
C ILE A 276 -11.43 -9.42 -1.90
N LEU A 277 -11.31 -9.63 -0.58
CA LEU A 277 -11.27 -8.55 0.40
C LEU A 277 -10.00 -7.69 0.26
N VAL A 278 -8.86 -8.31 -0.04
CA VAL A 278 -7.61 -7.59 -0.32
C VAL A 278 -7.73 -6.75 -1.60
N LYS A 279 -8.22 -7.33 -2.70
CA LYS A 279 -8.39 -6.63 -3.98
C LYS A 279 -9.40 -5.48 -3.91
N ASN A 280 -10.47 -5.64 -3.13
CA ASN A 280 -11.50 -4.61 -2.96
C ASN A 280 -11.12 -3.51 -1.96
N GLY A 281 -9.87 -3.44 -1.48
CA GLY A 281 -9.41 -2.38 -0.60
C GLY A 281 -9.96 -2.44 0.83
N TRP A 282 -10.76 -3.45 1.18
CA TRP A 282 -11.33 -3.59 2.54
C TRP A 282 -10.26 -3.72 3.61
N VAL A 283 -9.13 -4.38 3.30
CA VAL A 283 -7.98 -4.43 4.22
C VAL A 283 -7.37 -3.05 4.42
N LYS A 284 -7.33 -2.19 3.39
CA LYS A 284 -6.85 -0.81 3.52
C LYS A 284 -7.79 0.02 4.38
N ASP A 285 -9.10 -0.12 4.23
CA ASP A 285 -10.10 0.60 5.05
C ASP A 285 -10.11 0.13 6.51
N PHE A 286 -10.01 -1.19 6.74
CA PHE A 286 -9.91 -1.76 8.08
C PHE A 286 -8.57 -1.38 8.74
N SER A 287 -7.46 -1.49 8.01
CA SER A 287 -6.13 -1.07 8.48
C SER A 287 -6.11 0.42 8.79
N ALA A 288 -6.67 1.28 7.93
CA ALA A 288 -6.75 2.72 8.18
C ALA A 288 -7.63 3.06 9.39
N LYS A 289 -8.68 2.28 9.65
CA LYS A 289 -9.52 2.42 10.84
C LYS A 289 -8.78 1.95 12.10
N ALA A 290 -8.09 0.81 12.04
CA ALA A 290 -7.27 0.27 13.13
C ALA A 290 -6.11 1.22 13.47
N GLU A 291 -5.42 1.75 12.46
CA GLU A 291 -4.36 2.75 12.60
C GLU A 291 -4.89 4.02 13.24
N ARG A 292 -6.05 4.54 12.80
CA ARG A 292 -6.72 5.68 13.44
C ARG A 292 -7.02 5.43 14.91
N VAL A 293 -7.53 4.26 15.26
CA VAL A 293 -7.83 3.88 16.65
C VAL A 293 -6.55 3.77 17.48
N ALA A 294 -5.53 3.07 17.00
CA ALA A 294 -4.25 2.93 17.66
C ALA A 294 -3.57 4.28 17.87
N ARG A 295 -3.56 5.14 16.85
CA ARG A 295 -3.03 6.51 16.94
C ARG A 295 -3.78 7.34 17.98
N LYS A 296 -5.12 7.29 18.00
CA LYS A 296 -5.92 7.97 19.04
C LYS A 296 -5.55 7.49 20.45
N ALA A 297 -5.34 6.19 20.64
CA ALA A 297 -4.92 5.64 21.92
C ALA A 297 -3.51 6.12 22.32
N LEU A 298 -2.55 6.11 21.40
CA LEU A 298 -1.19 6.59 21.66
C LEU A 298 -1.15 8.06 22.05
N PHE A 299 -1.90 8.91 21.35
CA PHE A 299 -1.99 10.34 21.67
C PHE A 299 -2.74 10.62 22.97
N TRP A 300 -3.71 9.78 23.32
CA TRP A 300 -4.37 9.84 24.62
C TRP A 300 -3.40 9.48 25.76
N ILE A 301 -2.61 8.40 25.59
CA ILE A 301 -1.54 8.03 26.52
C ILE A 301 -0.50 9.16 26.63
N PHE A 302 -0.09 9.73 25.50
CA PHE A 302 0.83 10.87 25.48
C PHE A 302 0.29 12.04 26.31
N GLY A 303 -1.00 12.40 26.13
CA GLY A 303 -1.65 13.44 26.93
C GLY A 303 -1.62 13.15 28.43
N ILE A 304 -1.87 11.90 28.85
CA ILE A 304 -1.78 11.50 30.26
C ILE A 304 -0.36 11.68 30.80
N VAL A 305 0.64 11.16 30.07
CA VAL A 305 2.05 11.23 30.47
C VAL A 305 2.58 12.67 30.41
N SER A 306 1.99 13.52 29.57
CA SER A 306 2.32 14.94 29.50
C SER A 306 1.57 15.83 30.47
N ASN A 307 0.63 15.27 31.24
CA ASN A 307 -0.30 16.05 32.06
C ASN A 307 -1.01 17.14 31.24
N GLN A 308 -1.33 16.81 29.99
CA GLN A 308 -2.05 17.68 29.07
C GLN A 308 -3.32 16.99 28.61
N ARG A 309 -4.39 17.76 28.44
CA ARG A 309 -5.56 17.23 27.74
C ARG A 309 -5.29 17.26 26.24
N LEU A 310 -5.05 16.10 25.65
CA LEU A 310 -4.78 15.98 24.22
C LEU A 310 -5.91 15.26 23.48
N VAL A 311 -6.36 15.85 22.37
CA VAL A 311 -7.43 15.31 21.53
C VAL A 311 -7.00 15.25 20.06
N ASN A 312 -7.15 14.08 19.43
CA ASN A 312 -7.01 13.93 17.99
C ASN A 312 -8.37 14.22 17.30
N VAL A 313 -8.42 15.32 16.55
CA VAL A 313 -9.58 15.75 15.78
C VAL A 313 -9.52 15.17 14.37
N THR A 314 -10.57 14.43 14.00
CA THR A 314 -10.69 13.75 12.70
C THR A 314 -11.88 14.23 11.87
N ASP A 315 -12.52 15.31 12.31
CA ASP A 315 -13.69 15.93 11.68
C ASP A 315 -13.28 17.29 11.10
N VAL A 316 -13.53 17.51 9.81
CA VAL A 316 -13.05 18.70 9.10
C VAL A 316 -13.65 19.99 9.65
N ASP A 317 -14.94 20.00 9.99
CA ASP A 317 -15.61 21.19 10.50
C ASP A 317 -15.05 21.58 11.88
N VAL A 318 -14.82 20.58 12.75
CA VAL A 318 -14.17 20.80 14.05
C VAL A 318 -12.73 21.29 13.87
N ALA A 319 -11.97 20.67 12.96
CA ALA A 319 -10.59 21.06 12.69
C ALA A 319 -10.49 22.52 12.20
N VAL A 320 -11.34 22.91 11.25
CA VAL A 320 -11.41 24.29 10.75
C VAL A 320 -11.84 25.27 11.86
N ALA A 321 -12.80 24.90 12.72
CA ALA A 321 -13.20 25.73 13.84
C ALA A 321 -12.07 25.93 14.86
N VAL A 322 -11.29 24.87 15.16
CA VAL A 322 -10.10 24.94 16.01
C VAL A 322 -9.05 25.86 15.39
N LEU A 323 -8.74 25.70 14.10
CA LEU A 323 -7.76 26.54 13.40
C LEU A 323 -8.15 28.02 13.41
N LYS A 324 -9.44 28.35 13.29
CA LYS A 324 -9.95 29.72 13.33
C LYS A 324 -9.87 30.35 14.72
N LYS A 325 -10.09 29.56 15.78
CA LYS A 325 -10.10 30.05 17.18
C LYS A 325 -8.74 30.05 17.85
N SER A 326 -7.79 29.25 17.37
CA SER A 326 -6.47 29.12 18.00
C SER A 326 -5.35 29.66 17.11
N ALA A 327 -4.65 30.68 17.60
CA ALA A 327 -3.38 31.11 17.04
C ALA A 327 -2.20 30.28 17.60
N VAL A 328 -2.33 29.67 18.77
CA VAL A 328 -1.23 28.99 19.50
C VAL A 328 -1.11 27.53 19.06
N LYS A 329 0.12 27.03 18.88
CA LYS A 329 0.41 25.62 18.53
C LYS A 329 0.44 24.74 19.77
N GLY A 330 1.01 25.27 20.85
CA GLY A 330 1.07 24.59 22.14
C GLY A 330 2.30 23.69 22.30
N ASP A 331 2.17 22.69 23.17
CA ASP A 331 3.27 21.81 23.59
C ASP A 331 3.00 20.35 23.17
N GLY A 332 2.71 20.18 21.87
CA GLY A 332 2.42 18.88 21.25
C GLY A 332 3.64 18.19 20.64
N LEU A 333 3.39 17.18 19.80
CA LEU A 333 4.43 16.35 19.18
C LEU A 333 5.25 17.13 18.15
N GLU A 334 4.60 18.00 17.38
CA GLU A 334 5.26 18.82 16.35
C GLU A 334 6.37 19.65 16.98
N ARG A 335 6.15 20.20 18.18
CA ARG A 335 7.15 20.99 18.89
C ARG A 335 8.41 20.20 19.19
N HIS A 336 8.28 18.99 19.73
CA HIS A 336 9.41 18.21 20.21
C HIS A 336 10.12 17.44 19.09
N VAL A 337 9.44 17.17 17.97
CA VAL A 337 10.00 16.41 16.84
C VAL A 337 10.39 17.33 15.68
N ALA A 338 9.48 18.20 15.24
CA ALA A 338 9.71 19.00 14.04
C ALA A 338 10.64 20.20 14.31
N THR A 339 10.48 20.91 15.44
CA THR A 339 11.31 22.09 15.75
C THR A 339 12.81 21.76 15.74
N PRO A 340 13.29 20.67 16.38
CA PRO A 340 14.70 20.30 16.31
C PRO A 340 15.16 19.90 14.90
N ALA A 341 14.29 19.26 14.09
CA ALA A 341 14.62 18.83 12.74
C ALA A 341 14.87 19.99 11.75
N TRP A 342 14.30 21.18 12.04
CA TRP A 342 14.51 22.39 11.26
C TRP A 342 15.88 23.04 11.47
N ARG A 343 16.58 22.73 12.56
CA ARG A 343 17.88 23.34 12.89
C ARG A 343 18.87 23.22 11.72
N PRO A 344 19.70 24.25 11.47
CA PRO A 344 19.84 25.50 12.24
C PRO A 344 18.77 26.58 11.93
N LEU A 345 17.70 26.25 11.19
CA LEU A 345 16.60 27.19 10.95
C LEU A 345 15.63 27.23 12.13
N LEU A 346 14.98 28.38 12.31
CA LEU A 346 13.79 28.56 13.12
C LEU A 346 12.58 28.54 12.20
N SER A 347 11.77 27.50 12.28
CA SER A 347 10.57 27.38 11.45
C SER A 347 9.51 28.37 11.93
N LEU A 348 9.17 29.35 11.09
CA LEU A 348 8.03 30.28 11.29
C LEU A 348 6.74 29.54 11.60
N GLU A 349 6.59 28.35 11.02
CA GLU A 349 5.45 27.48 11.28
C GLU A 349 5.53 26.87 12.68
N SER A 350 6.70 26.51 13.19
CA SER A 350 6.84 25.71 14.43
C SER A 350 7.05 26.54 15.70
N VAL A 351 7.56 27.78 15.58
CA VAL A 351 7.73 28.69 16.73
C VAL A 351 6.40 29.24 17.24
N ASP A 352 6.35 29.63 18.52
CA ASP A 352 5.13 30.13 19.17
C ASP A 352 5.43 31.32 20.11
N GLY A 353 4.37 31.94 20.65
CA GLY A 353 4.48 33.04 21.62
C GLY A 353 5.18 34.29 21.06
N ASP A 354 5.87 35.02 21.92
CA ASP A 354 6.52 36.30 21.58
C ASP A 354 7.52 36.18 20.42
N LEU A 355 8.27 35.06 20.36
CA LEU A 355 9.20 34.81 19.27
C LEU A 355 8.45 34.73 17.93
N TYR A 356 7.34 33.99 17.88
CA TYR A 356 6.49 33.93 16.68
C TYR A 356 5.96 35.30 16.28
N GLU A 357 5.42 36.07 17.23
CA GLU A 357 4.88 37.40 16.92
C GLU A 357 5.96 38.33 16.35
N SER A 358 7.16 38.28 16.92
CA SER A 358 8.30 39.07 16.43
C SER A 358 8.75 38.64 15.03
N MET A 359 8.86 37.33 14.78
CA MET A 359 9.30 36.80 13.50
C MET A 359 8.25 37.02 12.40
N VAL A 360 6.96 36.91 12.69
CA VAL A 360 5.89 37.21 11.72
C VAL A 360 5.86 38.69 11.36
N ARG A 361 6.09 39.59 12.32
CA ARG A 361 6.22 41.02 12.03
C ARG A 361 7.39 41.29 11.11
N ALA A 362 8.57 40.75 11.43
CA ALA A 362 9.76 40.86 10.59
C ALA A 362 9.57 40.21 9.21
N PHE A 363 8.81 39.11 9.13
CA PHE A 363 8.46 38.48 7.86
C PHE A 363 7.58 39.39 6.99
N HIS A 364 6.59 40.08 7.56
CA HIS A 364 5.79 41.05 6.80
C HIS A 364 6.62 42.24 6.33
N GLU A 365 7.56 42.72 7.14
CA GLU A 365 8.51 43.77 6.74
C GLU A 365 9.39 43.31 5.57
N LEU A 366 9.87 42.06 5.60
CA LEU A 366 10.60 41.44 4.50
C LEU A 366 9.75 41.33 3.23
N VAL A 367 8.53 40.80 3.34
CA VAL A 367 7.63 40.64 2.19
C VAL A 367 7.30 41.98 1.55
N ALA A 368 7.15 43.05 2.34
CA ALA A 368 6.94 44.40 1.82
C ALA A 368 8.12 44.94 0.99
N LYS A 369 9.31 44.35 1.11
CA LYS A 369 10.47 44.67 0.26
C LYS A 369 10.55 43.80 -0.97
N LEU A 370 9.90 42.64 -1.02
CA LEU A 370 10.01 41.71 -2.15
C LEU A 370 9.16 42.19 -3.35
N PRO A 371 9.44 41.69 -4.57
CA PRO A 371 8.58 41.94 -5.72
C PRO A 371 7.14 41.47 -5.47
N GLU A 372 6.20 41.89 -6.30
CA GLU A 372 4.82 41.44 -6.17
C GLU A 372 4.69 39.91 -6.32
N PRO A 373 3.82 39.23 -5.55
CA PRO A 373 3.68 37.77 -5.59
C PRO A 373 3.35 37.21 -6.98
N ARG A 374 2.72 37.99 -7.86
CA ARG A 374 2.44 37.60 -9.25
C ARG A 374 3.72 37.27 -10.02
N LYS A 375 4.84 37.92 -9.67
CA LYS A 375 6.13 37.69 -10.33
C LYS A 375 6.64 36.26 -10.16
N VAL A 376 6.28 35.59 -9.07
CA VAL A 376 6.60 34.17 -8.85
C VAL A 376 5.99 33.29 -9.94
N ALA A 377 4.75 33.57 -10.35
CA ALA A 377 4.07 32.81 -11.40
C ALA A 377 4.75 33.01 -12.76
N GLU A 378 5.11 34.25 -13.10
CA GLU A 378 5.80 34.58 -14.36
C GLU A 378 7.17 33.89 -14.44
N ILE A 379 7.95 33.92 -13.37
CA ILE A 379 9.25 33.22 -13.30
C ILE A 379 9.04 31.71 -13.39
N ALA A 380 8.05 31.16 -12.66
CA ALA A 380 7.77 29.72 -12.67
C ALA A 380 7.34 29.22 -14.06
N GLU A 381 6.51 29.96 -14.78
CA GLU A 381 6.10 29.64 -16.15
C GLU A 381 7.32 29.63 -17.08
N ALA A 382 8.13 30.70 -17.07
CA ALA A 382 9.33 30.79 -17.91
C ALA A 382 10.33 29.65 -17.65
N ARG A 383 10.61 29.32 -16.37
CA ARG A 383 11.52 28.23 -16.01
C ARG A 383 10.96 26.85 -16.33
N ALA A 384 9.64 26.67 -16.25
CA ALA A 384 9.01 25.40 -16.61
C ALA A 384 9.04 25.17 -18.13
N GLU A 385 8.84 26.22 -18.92
CA GLU A 385 8.98 26.17 -20.39
C GLU A 385 10.41 25.85 -20.81
N GLU A 386 11.41 26.48 -20.18
CA GLU A 386 12.82 26.17 -20.40
C GLU A 386 13.12 24.68 -20.16
N MET A 387 12.69 24.13 -19.02
CA MET A 387 12.88 22.70 -18.72
C MET A 387 12.15 21.79 -19.71
N LEU A 388 10.95 22.17 -20.15
CA LEU A 388 10.18 21.41 -21.14
C LEU A 388 10.89 21.39 -22.50
N LEU A 389 11.47 22.51 -22.92
CA LEU A 389 12.23 22.60 -24.17
C LEU A 389 13.50 21.73 -24.11
N ILE A 390 14.26 21.78 -23.01
CA ILE A 390 15.45 20.95 -22.82
C ILE A 390 15.07 19.46 -22.85
N ALA A 391 14.02 19.06 -22.14
CA ALA A 391 13.56 17.68 -22.09
C ALA A 391 13.12 17.16 -23.48
N ARG A 392 12.43 18.01 -24.26
CA ARG A 392 11.99 17.66 -25.64
C ARG A 392 13.16 17.56 -26.61
N ALA A 393 14.13 18.48 -26.53
CA ALA A 393 15.32 18.44 -27.36
C ALA A 393 16.10 17.13 -27.17
N ARG A 394 16.32 16.73 -25.90
CA ARG A 394 17.03 15.49 -25.56
C ARG A 394 16.27 14.23 -25.97
N ALA A 395 14.94 14.21 -25.78
CA ALA A 395 14.12 13.10 -26.27
C ALA A 395 14.14 12.99 -27.80
N GLY A 396 14.26 14.12 -28.52
CA GLY A 396 14.45 14.15 -29.97
C GLY A 396 15.80 13.60 -30.42
N GLU A 397 16.88 13.98 -29.72
CA GLU A 397 18.23 13.45 -29.96
C GLU A 397 18.33 11.93 -29.69
N GLU A 398 17.67 11.43 -28.64
CA GLU A 398 17.65 10.00 -28.32
C GLU A 398 16.87 9.18 -29.37
N ASN A 399 15.79 9.72 -29.92
CA ASN A 399 15.05 9.08 -31.01
C ASN A 399 15.84 9.11 -32.33
N ALA A 400 16.50 10.23 -32.65
CA ALA A 400 17.37 10.32 -33.82
C ALA A 400 18.57 9.36 -33.73
N ALA A 401 19.18 9.21 -32.54
CA ALA A 401 20.26 8.25 -32.32
C ALA A 401 19.79 6.78 -32.42
N LYS A 402 18.54 6.47 -32.01
CA LYS A 402 17.94 5.14 -32.20
C LYS A 402 17.57 4.85 -33.65
N ASP A 403 17.14 5.87 -34.40
CA ASP A 403 16.86 5.75 -35.84
C ASP A 403 18.16 5.62 -36.65
N ASP A 404 19.25 6.28 -36.22
CA ASP A 404 20.59 6.10 -36.81
C ASP A 404 21.20 4.72 -36.47
N GLU A 405 21.03 4.20 -35.24
CA GLU A 405 21.43 2.82 -34.91
C GLU A 405 20.61 1.78 -35.69
N ALA A 406 19.30 2.00 -35.87
CA ALA A 406 18.44 1.12 -36.67
C ALA A 406 18.72 1.19 -38.17
N SER A 407 19.16 2.34 -38.70
CA SER A 407 19.58 2.49 -40.11
C SER A 407 20.98 1.95 -40.39
N SER A 408 21.81 1.74 -39.36
CA SER A 408 23.15 1.16 -39.50
C SER A 408 23.16 -0.38 -39.63
N SER A 409 22.02 -1.06 -39.47
CA SER A 409 21.93 -2.53 -39.55
C SER A 409 21.24 -3.10 -40.81
N ASP A 410 20.79 -2.28 -41.76
CA ASP A 410 20.24 -2.78 -43.04
C ASP A 410 20.80 -1.99 -44.22
N VAL A 411 21.99 -2.38 -44.67
CA VAL A 411 22.46 -2.07 -46.02
C VAL A 411 21.79 -3.05 -46.99
N SER A 412 20.75 -2.60 -47.68
CA SER A 412 20.45 -3.10 -49.03
C SER A 412 19.95 -1.96 -49.91
N GLU A 413 20.69 -1.75 -50.99
CA GLU A 413 20.49 -0.76 -52.03
C GLU A 413 19.06 -0.77 -52.61
N ALA A 414 18.47 0.41 -52.73
CA ALA A 414 17.51 0.71 -53.80
C ALA A 414 17.55 2.20 -54.14
N THR A 415 18.29 2.49 -55.21
CA THR A 415 18.33 3.78 -55.90
C THR A 415 16.98 4.05 -56.56
N VAL A 416 16.28 5.13 -56.18
CA VAL A 416 15.24 5.75 -57.04
C VAL A 416 15.37 7.26 -56.96
N SER A 417 15.91 7.82 -58.03
CA SER A 417 15.86 9.22 -58.42
C SER A 417 14.49 9.61 -58.99
N LEU A 418 14.12 10.89 -58.86
CA LEU A 418 13.16 11.73 -59.64
C LEU A 418 12.23 12.48 -58.67
N SER A 419 11.95 13.77 -58.76
CA SER A 419 12.44 14.92 -59.54
C SER A 419 11.75 16.15 -58.92
N VAL A 420 12.42 17.29 -58.94
CA VAL A 420 11.89 18.62 -58.60
C VAL A 420 10.96 19.08 -59.72
N ASP A 421 9.80 19.67 -59.39
CA ASP A 421 9.33 20.95 -59.95
C ASP A 421 7.96 21.39 -59.38
N ASP A 422 7.95 22.66 -58.97
CA ASP A 422 6.88 23.66 -58.95
C ASP A 422 5.50 23.41 -58.32
N LEU A 423 5.16 24.22 -57.32
CA LEU A 423 4.33 25.42 -57.56
C LEU A 423 4.37 26.38 -56.35
N SER A 424 4.92 27.55 -56.65
CA SER A 424 4.88 28.80 -55.88
C SER A 424 3.45 29.31 -55.63
N GLY A 425 3.22 29.87 -54.44
CA GLY A 425 2.06 30.71 -54.13
C GLY A 425 2.30 31.53 -52.86
N GLU A 426 2.84 32.74 -53.03
CA GLU A 426 3.06 33.72 -51.97
C GLU A 426 1.76 34.29 -51.40
N SER A 427 1.73 34.48 -50.07
CA SER A 427 1.29 35.69 -49.33
C SER A 427 1.16 35.29 -47.85
N GLY A 428 1.70 35.95 -46.84
CA GLY A 428 2.37 37.23 -46.75
C GLY A 428 1.99 37.85 -45.41
N VAL A 429 2.68 37.52 -44.30
CA VAL A 429 2.79 38.38 -43.11
C VAL A 429 4.13 38.08 -42.42
N LYS A 430 5.15 38.87 -42.77
CA LYS A 430 6.30 39.12 -41.89
C LYS A 430 5.89 40.23 -40.92
N SER A 431 5.91 39.96 -39.61
CA SER A 431 6.12 41.03 -38.63
C SER A 431 6.99 40.51 -37.48
N GLU A 432 8.23 40.99 -37.50
CA GLU A 432 9.03 41.40 -36.34
C GLU A 432 9.04 40.48 -35.12
N LEU A 433 10.02 39.57 -35.11
CA LEU A 433 10.66 39.10 -33.88
C LEU A 433 12.17 39.42 -33.96
N GLU A 434 12.52 40.68 -34.17
CA GLU A 434 13.86 41.16 -33.85
C GLU A 434 13.91 41.44 -32.33
N LEU A 435 14.20 40.38 -31.57
CA LEU A 435 14.58 40.54 -30.18
C LEU A 435 15.98 41.14 -30.14
N SER A 436 16.03 42.38 -29.68
CA SER A 436 17.23 43.19 -29.54
C SER A 436 18.36 42.44 -28.84
N LYS A 437 19.46 42.26 -29.60
CA LYS A 437 20.77 41.88 -29.07
C LYS A 437 21.25 42.97 -28.12
N THR A 438 21.06 42.76 -26.82
CA THR A 438 21.72 43.56 -25.79
C THR A 438 22.22 42.68 -24.66
N LYS A 439 23.56 42.61 -24.58
CA LYS A 439 24.42 42.11 -23.50
C LYS A 439 24.37 40.60 -23.19
N ALA A 440 25.49 39.97 -23.51
CA ALA A 440 25.90 38.63 -23.11
C ALA A 440 25.66 38.38 -21.61
N SER A 441 24.57 37.66 -21.31
CA SER A 441 24.41 36.89 -20.08
C SER A 441 24.91 35.48 -20.37
N LYS A 442 25.66 34.88 -19.44
CA LYS A 442 26.00 33.45 -19.44
C LYS A 442 24.79 32.62 -19.91
N ALA A 443 25.02 31.59 -20.72
CA ALA A 443 24.00 30.59 -21.03
C ALA A 443 23.32 30.15 -19.72
N PRO A 444 21.98 30.14 -19.64
CA PRO A 444 21.28 29.77 -18.42
C PRO A 444 21.72 28.36 -18.01
N ALA A 445 21.95 28.18 -16.70
CA ALA A 445 22.40 26.90 -16.17
C ALA A 445 21.36 25.81 -16.45
N ASP A 446 21.79 24.67 -16.99
CA ASP A 446 20.92 23.54 -17.28
C ASP A 446 20.24 22.99 -16.01
N LEU A 447 18.93 23.26 -15.88
CA LEU A 447 18.13 22.83 -14.74
C LEU A 447 17.94 21.30 -14.68
N LEU A 448 18.26 20.56 -15.76
CA LEU A 448 18.26 19.10 -15.78
C LEU A 448 19.66 18.49 -15.53
N ARG A 449 20.73 19.31 -15.45
CA ARG A 449 22.13 18.87 -15.22
C ARG A 449 22.57 17.70 -16.11
N GLY A 450 22.27 17.75 -17.39
CA GLY A 450 22.62 16.72 -18.36
C GLY A 450 21.74 15.47 -18.31
N GLY A 451 20.70 15.41 -17.48
CA GLY A 451 19.72 14.32 -17.48
C GLY A 451 18.57 14.55 -18.46
N ASP A 452 17.92 13.47 -18.91
CA ASP A 452 16.82 13.53 -19.90
C ASP A 452 15.43 13.61 -19.25
N ALA A 453 15.37 13.49 -17.91
CA ALA A 453 14.14 13.45 -17.15
C ALA A 453 14.03 14.60 -16.15
N ILE A 454 12.82 15.15 -16.02
CA ILE A 454 12.40 16.03 -14.93
C ILE A 454 12.13 15.14 -13.70
N ASP A 455 13.21 14.77 -13.01
CA ASP A 455 13.19 13.94 -11.81
C ASP A 455 12.94 14.74 -10.52
N ALA A 456 13.01 14.08 -9.36
CA ALA A 456 12.78 14.74 -8.07
C ALA A 456 13.78 15.87 -7.77
N ASN A 457 15.04 15.73 -8.20
CA ASN A 457 16.06 16.76 -8.03
C ASN A 457 15.79 17.94 -8.96
N ALA A 458 15.40 17.68 -10.21
CA ALA A 458 15.01 18.70 -11.17
C ALA A 458 13.80 19.51 -10.67
N VAL A 459 12.79 18.86 -10.07
CA VAL A 459 11.64 19.57 -9.48
C VAL A 459 12.04 20.40 -8.26
N ALA A 460 12.93 19.90 -7.39
CA ALA A 460 13.44 20.67 -6.25
C ALA A 460 14.25 21.88 -6.73
N ARG A 461 15.12 21.69 -7.72
CA ARG A 461 15.92 22.73 -8.35
C ARG A 461 15.05 23.78 -9.04
N PHE A 462 14.02 23.36 -9.78
CA PHE A 462 13.03 24.25 -10.36
C PHE A 462 12.41 25.17 -9.31
N SER A 463 11.91 24.61 -8.21
CA SER A 463 11.34 25.42 -7.13
C SER A 463 12.36 26.40 -6.53
N LEU A 464 13.60 25.95 -6.31
CA LEU A 464 14.66 26.79 -5.76
C LEU A 464 15.08 27.90 -6.73
N ALA A 465 15.21 27.60 -8.02
CA ALA A 465 15.55 28.58 -9.05
C ALA A 465 14.50 29.69 -9.14
N VAL A 466 13.22 29.33 -9.11
CA VAL A 466 12.12 30.31 -9.11
C VAL A 466 12.23 31.27 -7.91
N PHE A 467 12.43 30.74 -6.71
CA PHE A 467 12.50 31.57 -5.50
C PHE A 467 13.83 32.31 -5.33
N VAL A 468 14.95 31.77 -5.83
CA VAL A 468 16.23 32.50 -5.86
C VAL A 468 16.12 33.71 -6.78
N GLU A 469 15.52 33.53 -7.96
CA GLU A 469 15.29 34.63 -8.90
C GLU A 469 14.29 35.64 -8.34
N TYR A 470 13.19 35.18 -7.74
CA TYR A 470 12.19 36.07 -7.15
C TYR A 470 12.71 36.87 -5.95
N VAL A 471 13.44 36.23 -5.03
CA VAL A 471 13.89 36.87 -3.79
C VAL A 471 15.12 37.75 -4.01
N PHE A 472 16.07 37.29 -4.83
CA PHE A 472 17.39 37.92 -4.98
C PHE A 472 17.66 38.49 -6.38
N GLY A 473 16.78 38.28 -7.35
CA GLY A 473 17.00 38.71 -8.73
C GLY A 473 18.16 37.97 -9.43
N ARG A 474 18.54 36.78 -8.95
CA ARG A 474 19.66 36.00 -9.49
C ARG A 474 19.19 34.78 -10.27
N ALA A 475 19.81 34.57 -11.43
CA ALA A 475 19.67 33.32 -12.18
C ALA A 475 20.31 32.14 -11.42
N TRP A 476 19.89 30.91 -11.73
CA TRP A 476 20.47 29.72 -11.12
C TRP A 476 21.95 29.54 -11.48
N GLU A 477 22.78 29.18 -10.49
CA GLU A 477 24.21 28.97 -10.62
C GLU A 477 24.61 27.63 -10.00
N GLU A 478 25.67 27.00 -10.48
CA GLU A 478 26.11 25.67 -10.02
C GLU A 478 26.38 25.62 -8.50
N LYS A 479 26.92 26.70 -7.92
CA LYS A 479 27.12 26.79 -6.47
C LYS A 479 25.83 26.71 -5.65
N PHE A 480 24.66 26.97 -6.26
CA PHE A 480 23.36 26.88 -5.60
C PHE A 480 22.85 25.44 -5.47
N GLU A 481 23.51 24.45 -6.10
CA GLU A 481 23.16 23.03 -5.95
C GLU A 481 23.19 22.55 -4.49
N VAL A 482 24.00 23.18 -3.64
CA VAL A 482 23.99 22.89 -2.19
C VAL A 482 22.61 23.11 -1.55
N LEU A 483 21.75 23.98 -2.12
CA LEU A 483 20.38 24.18 -1.65
C LEU A 483 19.49 22.97 -1.98
N VAL A 484 19.73 22.30 -3.11
CA VAL A 484 19.02 21.06 -3.49
C VAL A 484 19.37 19.96 -2.49
N ASP A 485 20.66 19.75 -2.24
CA ASP A 485 21.17 18.77 -1.27
C ASP A 485 20.66 19.06 0.14
N ALA A 486 20.68 20.33 0.54
CA ALA A 486 20.19 20.74 1.85
C ALA A 486 18.68 20.53 1.97
N SER A 487 17.90 20.73 0.91
CA SER A 487 16.46 20.41 0.91
C SER A 487 16.21 18.94 1.27
N TRP A 488 17.02 18.01 0.74
CA TRP A 488 16.92 16.58 1.09
C TRP A 488 17.40 16.28 2.50
N ALA A 489 18.43 16.97 2.97
CA ALA A 489 18.90 16.89 4.35
C ALA A 489 17.78 17.27 5.34
N TRP A 490 17.07 18.38 5.10
CA TRP A 490 15.92 18.75 5.93
C TRP A 490 14.76 17.76 5.81
N ARG A 491 14.40 17.29 4.61
CA ARG A 491 13.35 16.26 4.45
C ARG A 491 13.61 15.03 5.29
N ARG A 492 14.84 14.51 5.25
CA ARG A 492 15.23 13.30 5.98
C ARG A 492 15.00 13.43 7.49
N GLU A 493 15.39 14.56 8.08
CA GLU A 493 15.19 14.79 9.51
C GLU A 493 13.75 15.10 9.87
N ILE A 494 13.06 15.94 9.07
CA ILE A 494 11.66 16.32 9.32
C ILE A 494 10.74 15.09 9.22
N ALA A 495 10.97 14.22 8.25
CA ALA A 495 10.26 12.95 8.11
C ALA A 495 10.70 11.88 9.13
N VAL A 496 11.66 12.20 10.01
CA VAL A 496 12.22 11.29 11.01
C VAL A 496 12.75 9.99 10.38
N ARG A 497 13.40 10.12 9.22
CA ARG A 497 13.99 9.02 8.43
C ARG A 497 15.49 8.84 8.67
N GLY A 498 16.09 9.68 9.50
CA GLY A 498 17.48 9.60 9.88
C GLY A 498 18.07 10.95 10.21
N ARG A 499 19.28 10.93 10.75
CA ARG A 499 20.07 12.13 10.96
C ARG A 499 20.61 12.64 9.63
N ALA A 500 20.51 13.94 9.39
CA ALA A 500 21.05 14.58 8.21
C ALA A 500 22.46 15.10 8.47
N ASP A 501 23.19 15.35 7.37
CA ASP A 501 24.51 15.95 7.47
C ASP A 501 24.39 17.45 7.81
N ALA A 502 24.84 17.81 9.01
CA ALA A 502 24.85 19.18 9.49
C ALA A 502 25.80 20.08 8.67
N SER A 503 26.82 19.52 8.01
CA SER A 503 27.73 20.29 7.15
C SER A 503 27.00 20.87 5.93
N VAL A 504 26.13 20.08 5.29
CA VAL A 504 25.32 20.49 4.14
C VAL A 504 24.33 21.60 4.53
N LYS A 505 23.64 21.43 5.67
CA LYS A 505 22.73 22.47 6.19
C LYS A 505 23.46 23.79 6.48
N ARG A 506 24.65 23.72 7.10
CA ARG A 506 25.49 24.90 7.37
C ARG A 506 26.00 25.56 6.09
N ALA A 507 26.40 24.77 5.10
CA ALA A 507 26.84 25.27 3.81
C ALA A 507 25.72 26.03 3.08
N ALA A 508 24.48 25.51 3.13
CA ALA A 508 23.31 26.22 2.60
C ALA A 508 23.04 27.54 3.32
N VAL A 509 23.13 27.58 4.66
CA VAL A 509 22.98 28.85 5.41
C VAL A 509 24.07 29.85 5.01
N ARG A 510 25.34 29.42 4.94
CA ARG A 510 26.45 30.27 4.53
C ARG A 510 26.26 30.80 3.11
N LEU A 511 25.85 29.97 2.16
CA LEU A 511 25.54 30.42 0.81
C LEU A 511 24.45 31.51 0.81
N VAL A 512 23.38 31.31 1.57
CA VAL A 512 22.28 32.29 1.61
C VAL A 512 22.72 33.59 2.28
N VAL A 513 23.40 33.53 3.42
CA VAL A 513 23.78 34.72 4.19
C VAL A 513 24.99 35.44 3.59
N ASP A 514 26.06 34.71 3.31
CA ASP A 514 27.36 35.29 2.92
C ASP A 514 27.46 35.62 1.42
N ASP A 515 26.55 35.10 0.58
CA ASP A 515 26.52 35.39 -0.85
C ASP A 515 25.17 35.99 -1.29
N LEU A 516 24.05 35.28 -1.15
CA LEU A 516 22.77 35.77 -1.71
C LEU A 516 22.28 37.06 -1.02
N ILE A 517 22.16 37.05 0.30
CA ILE A 517 21.67 38.21 1.08
C ILE A 517 22.71 39.33 1.09
N ARG A 518 24.00 39.00 1.32
CA ARG A 518 25.08 39.99 1.38
C ARG A 518 25.23 40.81 0.10
N ASN A 519 24.95 40.21 -1.06
CA ASN A 519 25.05 40.86 -2.36
C ASN A 519 23.71 41.47 -2.85
N ASP A 520 22.63 41.41 -2.05
CA ASP A 520 21.38 42.13 -2.32
C ASP A 520 21.29 43.36 -1.41
N GLU A 521 21.55 44.56 -1.96
CA GLU A 521 21.58 45.81 -1.18
C GLU A 521 20.27 46.08 -0.43
N ARG A 522 19.13 45.73 -1.02
CA ARG A 522 17.80 45.95 -0.44
C ARG A 522 17.59 45.05 0.78
N LEU A 523 18.00 43.80 0.71
CA LEU A 523 17.92 42.86 1.84
C LEU A 523 18.98 43.17 2.90
N TRP A 524 20.24 43.40 2.48
CA TRP A 524 21.33 43.69 3.40
C TRP A 524 21.04 44.95 4.24
N ALA A 525 20.43 45.99 3.65
CA ALA A 525 20.04 47.21 4.37
C ALA A 525 19.04 46.97 5.51
N MET A 526 18.29 45.86 5.53
CA MET A 526 17.31 45.58 6.60
C MET A 526 17.97 45.21 7.93
N HIS A 527 18.98 44.35 7.89
CA HIS A 527 19.56 43.74 9.11
C HIS A 527 21.09 43.71 9.14
N GLY A 528 21.78 43.99 8.03
CA GLY A 528 23.24 43.93 7.94
C GLY A 528 23.79 42.61 8.47
N GLU A 529 24.81 42.68 9.32
CA GLU A 529 25.41 41.49 9.95
C GLU A 529 24.43 40.67 10.79
N ALA A 530 23.33 41.26 11.27
CA ALA A 530 22.32 40.50 12.01
C ALA A 530 21.62 39.44 11.13
N TRP A 531 21.75 39.47 9.80
CA TRP A 531 21.32 38.36 8.93
C TRP A 531 21.96 37.01 9.28
N ARG A 532 23.10 37.00 9.98
CA ARG A 532 23.74 35.78 10.50
C ARG A 532 22.97 35.12 11.64
N GLU A 533 22.02 35.83 12.27
CA GLU A 533 21.21 35.29 13.36
C GLU A 533 20.13 34.34 12.83
N PRO A 534 19.89 33.19 13.50
CA PRO A 534 18.89 32.22 13.07
C PRO A 534 17.50 32.76 12.83
N ARG A 535 17.05 33.72 13.65
CA ARG A 535 15.75 34.36 13.47
C ARG A 535 15.61 35.11 12.14
N ASN A 536 16.70 35.65 11.60
CA ASN A 536 16.67 36.55 10.45
C ASN A 536 16.78 35.75 9.15
N TYR A 537 17.84 34.94 8.96
CA TYR A 537 17.93 34.14 7.72
C TYR A 537 16.78 33.14 7.55
N SER A 538 16.16 32.70 8.65
CA SER A 538 15.02 31.78 8.59
C SER A 538 13.77 32.41 7.96
N LEU A 539 13.64 33.75 7.98
CA LEU A 539 12.57 34.48 7.30
C LEU A 539 12.62 34.31 5.77
N ILE A 540 13.79 33.97 5.22
CA ILE A 540 13.96 33.69 3.80
C ILE A 540 14.05 32.18 3.56
N MET A 541 14.93 31.50 4.28
CA MET A 541 15.26 30.10 4.01
C MET A 541 14.06 29.17 4.19
N GLN A 542 13.28 29.31 5.26
CA GLN A 542 12.16 28.40 5.49
C GLN A 542 10.99 28.62 4.51
N PRO A 543 10.46 29.84 4.30
CA PRO A 543 9.24 30.03 3.51
C PRO A 543 9.48 30.05 2.00
N PHE A 544 10.64 30.50 1.52
CA PHE A 544 10.90 30.64 0.08
C PHE A 544 11.81 29.55 -0.50
N LEU A 545 12.76 29.02 0.27
CA LEU A 545 13.73 28.06 -0.27
C LEU A 545 13.38 26.62 0.12
N ILE A 546 13.43 26.31 1.42
CA ILE A 546 13.36 24.92 1.89
C ILE A 546 11.94 24.37 1.83
N SER A 547 10.93 25.05 2.38
CA SER A 547 9.56 24.51 2.37
C SER A 547 9.02 24.32 0.96
N PRO A 548 9.16 25.27 0.01
CA PRO A 548 8.70 25.05 -1.37
C PRO A 548 9.43 23.91 -2.06
N ALA A 549 10.76 23.81 -1.94
CA ALA A 549 11.54 22.73 -2.54
C ALA A 549 11.04 21.34 -2.06
N ILE A 550 10.65 21.23 -0.78
CA ILE A 550 10.05 20.03 -0.20
C ILE A 550 8.66 19.76 -0.80
N ASN A 551 7.78 20.73 -0.67
CA ASN A 551 6.35 20.55 -0.88
C ASN A 551 5.95 20.45 -2.36
N VAL A 552 6.63 21.16 -3.26
CA VAL A 552 6.36 21.13 -4.71
C VAL A 552 6.62 19.73 -5.27
N GLY A 553 7.67 19.05 -4.81
CA GLY A 553 8.00 17.68 -5.20
C GLY A 553 6.90 16.68 -4.83
N ASP A 554 6.33 16.79 -3.64
CA ASP A 554 5.24 15.90 -3.19
C ASP A 554 4.00 16.03 -4.08
N VAL A 555 3.62 17.26 -4.43
CA VAL A 555 2.48 17.53 -5.32
C VAL A 555 2.77 17.07 -6.75
N ALA A 556 3.99 17.27 -7.26
CA ALA A 556 4.43 16.79 -8.57
C ALA A 556 4.28 15.26 -8.69
N VAL A 557 4.72 14.51 -7.67
CA VAL A 557 4.53 13.05 -7.61
C VAL A 557 3.06 12.66 -7.59
N ALA A 558 2.22 13.39 -6.85
CA ALA A 558 0.78 13.13 -6.81
C ALA A 558 0.11 13.34 -8.18
N LEU A 559 0.52 14.36 -8.94
CA LEU A 559 0.06 14.64 -10.29
C LEU A 559 0.50 13.56 -11.29
N LYS A 560 1.77 13.12 -11.25
CA LYS A 560 2.26 12.04 -12.14
C LYS A 560 1.56 10.71 -11.89
N ARG A 561 1.34 10.35 -10.61
CA ARG A 561 0.69 9.07 -10.24
C ARG A 561 -0.79 9.00 -10.61
N ARG A 562 -1.45 10.15 -10.76
CA ARG A 562 -2.87 10.23 -11.15
C ARG A 562 -3.04 11.31 -12.23
N PRO A 563 -2.75 10.96 -13.50
CA PRO A 563 -2.98 11.86 -14.62
C PRO A 563 -4.41 12.38 -14.63
N GLY A 564 -4.59 13.68 -14.88
CA GLY A 564 -5.91 14.35 -14.88
C GLY A 564 -6.45 14.74 -13.50
N LEU A 565 -5.72 14.50 -12.41
CA LEU A 565 -6.09 14.99 -11.08
C LEU A 565 -6.03 16.52 -11.04
N ARG A 566 -7.06 17.18 -10.51
CA ARG A 566 -7.05 18.63 -10.32
C ARG A 566 -5.95 19.02 -9.32
N LEU A 567 -5.29 20.15 -9.56
CA LEU A 567 -4.18 20.61 -8.70
C LEU A 567 -4.58 20.68 -7.22
N GLU A 568 -5.74 21.23 -6.88
CA GLU A 568 -6.17 21.29 -5.48
C GLU A 568 -6.34 19.91 -4.84
N ASP A 569 -6.82 18.92 -5.61
CA ASP A 569 -7.00 17.56 -5.09
C ASP A 569 -5.63 16.87 -4.92
N ALA A 570 -4.69 17.13 -5.84
CA ALA A 570 -3.29 16.72 -5.68
C ALA A 570 -2.67 17.32 -4.41
N MET A 571 -2.91 18.62 -4.16
CA MET A 571 -2.46 19.29 -2.95
C MET A 571 -3.14 18.73 -1.69
N ARG A 572 -4.42 18.32 -1.73
CA ARG A 572 -5.07 17.67 -0.57
C ARG A 572 -4.51 16.28 -0.30
N ASP A 573 -4.24 15.52 -1.36
CA ASP A 573 -3.70 14.16 -1.23
C ASP A 573 -2.22 14.14 -0.80
N ALA A 574 -1.45 15.13 -1.23
CA ALA A 574 -0.06 15.33 -0.88
C ALA A 574 0.12 16.60 -0.02
N HIS A 575 -0.77 16.78 0.96
CA HIS A 575 -0.84 18.02 1.74
C HIS A 575 0.50 18.35 2.40
N PRO A 576 1.17 19.46 2.01
CA PRO A 576 2.50 19.87 2.48
C PRO A 576 2.76 19.63 3.98
N PHE A 577 1.78 19.97 4.80
CA PHE A 577 1.79 19.73 6.24
C PHE A 577 0.88 18.54 6.59
N PRO A 578 1.43 17.36 6.92
CA PRO A 578 0.63 16.18 7.23
C PRO A 578 -0.05 16.24 8.60
N ILE A 579 0.49 17.07 9.51
CA ILE A 579 0.06 17.21 10.90
C ILE A 579 -0.15 18.70 11.20
N PHE A 580 -1.24 19.00 11.90
CA PHE A 580 -1.51 20.32 12.47
C PHE A 580 -1.75 20.18 13.97
N GLU A 581 -1.13 21.06 14.76
CA GLU A 581 -1.33 21.14 16.21
C GLU A 581 -1.82 22.51 16.65
N ARG A 582 -2.72 22.55 17.63
CA ARG A 582 -3.23 23.80 18.22
C ARG A 582 -3.50 23.65 19.71
N PHE A 583 -3.21 24.68 20.50
CA PHE A 583 -3.65 24.77 21.88
C PHE A 583 -4.89 25.62 22.02
N VAL A 584 -5.99 24.99 22.42
CA VAL A 584 -7.30 25.62 22.55
C VAL A 584 -7.44 26.20 23.95
N SER A 585 -7.37 27.53 24.06
CA SER A 585 -7.51 28.28 25.33
C SER A 585 -8.96 28.58 25.72
N GLU A 586 -9.90 28.44 24.79
CA GLU A 586 -11.33 28.69 24.98
C GLU A 586 -12.19 27.58 24.36
N ASP A 587 -13.44 27.42 24.82
CA ASP A 587 -14.33 26.39 24.25
C ASP A 587 -14.60 26.63 22.75
N VAL A 588 -14.50 25.56 21.96
CA VAL A 588 -14.77 25.54 20.52
C VAL A 588 -16.10 24.87 20.27
N TYR A 589 -17.00 25.58 19.60
CA TYR A 589 -18.32 25.09 19.21
C TYR A 589 -18.38 24.95 17.70
N VAL A 590 -19.10 23.93 17.22
CA VAL A 590 -19.42 23.74 15.81
C VAL A 590 -20.92 23.64 15.62
N ASP A 591 -21.39 24.23 14.53
CA ASP A 591 -22.79 24.13 14.16
C ASP A 591 -23.05 22.78 13.50
N ARG A 592 -23.94 21.96 14.08
CA ARG A 592 -24.34 20.68 13.49
C ARG A 592 -25.83 20.65 13.22
N ARG A 593 -26.20 20.03 12.09
CA ARG A 593 -27.58 19.56 11.89
C ARG A 593 -27.88 18.47 12.89
N VAL A 594 -28.98 18.62 13.60
CA VAL A 594 -29.50 17.60 14.52
C VAL A 594 -30.63 16.87 13.80
N ASP A 595 -30.39 15.63 13.40
CA ASP A 595 -31.47 14.75 12.94
C ASP A 595 -32.25 14.27 14.18
N LYS A 596 -33.55 14.59 14.23
CA LYS A 596 -34.42 14.20 15.34
C LYS A 596 -34.77 12.72 15.28
N LYS A 597 -34.56 12.00 16.38
CA LYS A 597 -35.37 10.82 16.74
C LYS A 597 -36.79 11.30 17.13
N ASN A 598 -37.80 10.53 16.73
CA ASN A 598 -39.25 10.72 17.03
C ASN A 598 -40.02 11.73 16.16
N GLY A 599 -39.83 11.68 14.84
CA GLY A 599 -40.92 11.98 13.87
C GLY A 599 -41.46 13.42 13.77
N LYS A 600 -40.91 14.42 14.46
CA LYS A 600 -41.26 15.83 14.26
C LYS A 600 -40.12 16.58 13.60
N THR A 601 -40.26 16.91 12.32
CA THR A 601 -39.31 17.72 11.55
C THR A 601 -39.25 19.14 12.09
N THR A 602 -38.08 19.53 12.57
CA THR A 602 -37.71 20.94 12.75
C THR A 602 -36.24 21.01 12.40
N SER A 603 -35.93 21.50 11.20
CA SER A 603 -34.56 21.72 10.75
C SER A 603 -33.93 22.82 11.62
N GLY A 604 -33.26 22.42 12.69
CA GLY A 604 -32.52 23.31 13.58
C GLY A 604 -31.02 23.06 13.46
N ARG A 605 -30.25 24.15 13.43
CA ARG A 605 -28.80 24.18 13.61
C ARG A 605 -28.52 24.36 15.11
N LYS A 606 -27.67 23.52 15.70
CA LYS A 606 -27.29 23.63 17.12
C LYS A 606 -25.78 23.76 17.22
N ASN A 607 -25.32 24.78 17.94
CA ASN A 607 -23.93 24.88 18.36
C ASN A 607 -23.63 23.79 19.40
N VAL A 608 -22.83 22.82 18.99
CA VAL A 608 -22.37 21.72 19.83
C VAL A 608 -20.94 22.01 20.27
N LEU A 609 -20.68 21.92 21.57
CA LEU A 609 -19.32 21.98 22.11
C LEU A 609 -18.48 20.84 21.51
N ALA A 610 -17.48 21.18 20.70
CA ALA A 610 -16.63 20.23 20.00
C ALA A 610 -15.33 19.95 20.75
N VAL A 611 -14.68 21.00 21.24
CA VAL A 611 -13.43 20.92 22.01
C VAL A 611 -13.54 21.88 23.19
N ARG A 612 -13.14 21.44 24.38
CA ARG A 612 -13.15 22.29 25.57
C ARG A 612 -11.87 23.11 25.65
N LYS A 613 -11.92 24.23 26.37
CA LYS A 613 -10.73 25.02 26.75
C LYS A 613 -9.67 24.18 27.47
N ASN A 614 -8.43 24.67 27.42
CA ASN A 614 -7.22 24.03 27.93
C ASN A 614 -6.96 22.64 27.32
N THR A 615 -7.10 22.54 25.99
CA THR A 615 -6.92 21.27 25.27
C THR A 615 -5.88 21.44 24.16
N GLN A 616 -4.86 20.58 24.15
CA GLN A 616 -3.99 20.36 23.01
C GLN A 616 -4.73 19.55 21.94
N VAL A 617 -4.79 20.06 20.72
CA VAL A 617 -5.43 19.41 19.59
C VAL A 617 -4.36 19.00 18.58
N ILE A 618 -4.48 17.78 18.08
CA ILE A 618 -3.70 17.29 16.94
C ILE A 618 -4.65 16.86 15.82
N MET A 619 -4.24 17.11 14.57
CA MET A 619 -5.02 16.91 13.36
C MET A 619 -4.12 16.29 12.30
N PHE A 620 -4.58 15.22 11.65
CA PHE A 620 -3.86 14.58 10.55
C PHE A 620 -4.62 14.83 9.26
N THR A 621 -3.98 15.39 8.24
CA THR A 621 -4.65 15.69 6.97
C THR A 621 -5.16 14.44 6.26
N SER A 622 -4.50 13.30 6.48
CA SER A 622 -4.95 11.99 6.02
C SER A 622 -6.32 11.58 6.58
N ASP A 623 -6.70 12.04 7.78
CA ASP A 623 -7.99 11.74 8.39
C ASP A 623 -9.15 12.51 7.73
N PHE A 624 -8.83 13.62 7.07
CA PHE A 624 -9.80 14.45 6.34
C PHE A 624 -10.04 13.96 4.92
N ARG A 625 -9.25 12.98 4.46
CA ARG A 625 -9.40 12.36 3.15
C ARG A 625 -10.76 11.64 3.05
N GLY A 626 -11.58 12.05 2.09
CA GLY A 626 -12.93 11.49 1.90
C GLY A 626 -14.03 12.16 2.73
N SER A 627 -13.72 13.26 3.43
CA SER A 627 -14.74 14.15 4.00
C SER A 627 -15.65 14.73 2.90
N ASN A 628 -16.93 14.91 3.18
CA ASN A 628 -17.88 15.62 2.30
C ASN A 628 -17.52 17.11 2.14
N VAL A 629 -16.84 17.67 3.14
CA VAL A 629 -16.35 19.06 3.13
C VAL A 629 -14.86 19.04 2.80
N PRO A 630 -14.40 19.79 1.77
CA PRO A 630 -13.01 19.83 1.41
C PRO A 630 -12.17 20.52 2.49
N TRP A 631 -11.07 19.89 2.88
CA TRP A 631 -10.07 20.50 3.77
C TRP A 631 -9.42 21.73 3.11
N PRO A 632 -9.27 22.86 3.83
CA PRO A 632 -8.56 24.03 3.31
C PRO A 632 -7.05 23.76 3.20
N VAL A 633 -6.57 23.74 1.96
CA VAL A 633 -5.18 23.36 1.60
C VAL A 633 -4.11 24.28 2.20
N PHE A 634 -4.48 25.53 2.49
CA PHE A 634 -3.57 26.53 3.08
C PHE A 634 -3.89 26.83 4.55
N GLY A 635 -4.63 25.94 5.21
CA GLY A 635 -5.08 26.13 6.59
C GLY A 635 -6.16 27.20 6.73
N ALA A 636 -6.42 27.61 7.97
CA ALA A 636 -7.43 28.62 8.31
C ALA A 636 -7.02 29.39 9.57
N GLY A 637 -7.65 30.56 9.79
CA GLY A 637 -7.42 31.38 10.98
C GLY A 637 -6.13 32.20 10.94
N ALA A 638 -5.66 32.62 12.11
CA ALA A 638 -4.51 33.53 12.25
C ALA A 638 -3.17 32.96 11.74
N ARG A 639 -3.09 31.63 11.56
CA ARG A 639 -1.93 30.90 11.05
C ARG A 639 -2.18 30.27 9.68
N MET A 640 -3.06 30.86 8.87
CA MET A 640 -3.19 30.45 7.47
C MET A 640 -1.94 30.82 6.68
N CYS A 641 -1.59 30.02 5.67
CA CYS A 641 -0.36 30.21 4.91
C CYS A 641 -0.34 31.56 4.19
N ALA A 642 0.56 32.46 4.62
CA ALA A 642 0.77 33.76 3.99
C ALA A 642 1.32 33.63 2.56
N GLY A 643 1.99 32.53 2.24
CA GLY A 643 2.58 32.25 0.92
C GLY A 643 1.62 31.72 -0.14
N THR A 644 0.30 31.74 0.10
CA THR A 644 -0.71 31.12 -0.79
C THR A 644 -0.56 31.56 -2.25
N SER A 645 -0.48 32.88 -2.51
CA SER A 645 -0.40 33.40 -3.88
C SER A 645 0.88 33.01 -4.61
N ALA A 646 2.02 33.03 -3.91
CA ALA A 646 3.32 32.64 -4.45
C ALA A 646 3.36 31.12 -4.74
N ALA A 647 2.91 30.30 -3.80
CA ALA A 647 2.90 28.84 -3.93
C ALA A 647 2.03 28.36 -5.11
N LEU A 648 0.86 29.00 -5.31
CA LEU A 648 -0.04 28.64 -6.41
C LEU A 648 0.57 28.90 -7.80
N GLY A 649 1.42 29.92 -7.95
CA GLY A 649 2.12 30.18 -9.21
C GLY A 649 3.03 29.02 -9.60
N VAL A 650 3.90 28.61 -8.68
CA VAL A 650 4.84 27.49 -8.88
C VAL A 650 4.10 26.18 -9.16
N LEU A 651 3.08 25.89 -8.34
CA LEU A 651 2.31 24.64 -8.46
C LEU A 651 1.48 24.57 -9.76
N ARG A 652 1.00 25.70 -10.27
CA ARG A 652 0.32 25.76 -11.58
C ARG A 652 1.29 25.45 -12.71
N ALA A 653 2.47 26.08 -12.74
CA ALA A 653 3.48 25.81 -13.75
C ALA A 653 3.89 24.32 -13.79
N VAL A 654 3.98 23.67 -12.62
CA VAL A 654 4.19 22.20 -12.55
C VAL A 654 3.02 21.46 -13.21
N ALA A 655 1.79 21.76 -12.79
CA ALA A 655 0.59 21.03 -13.21
C ALA A 655 0.25 21.21 -14.70
N THR A 656 0.58 22.36 -15.29
CA THR A 656 0.26 22.67 -16.69
C THR A 656 1.44 22.40 -17.62
N THR A 657 2.65 22.82 -17.25
CA THR A 657 3.80 22.87 -18.16
C THR A 657 4.72 21.68 -17.97
N LEU A 658 5.15 21.38 -16.75
CA LEU A 658 6.07 20.24 -16.53
C LEU A 658 5.39 18.90 -16.79
N VAL A 659 4.12 18.74 -16.39
CA VAL A 659 3.33 17.54 -16.70
C VAL A 659 3.22 17.31 -18.22
N ALA A 660 3.24 18.38 -19.03
CA ALA A 660 3.19 18.28 -20.49
C ALA A 660 4.48 17.72 -21.12
N ALA A 661 5.53 17.47 -20.34
CA ALA A 661 6.73 16.76 -20.78
C ALA A 661 6.52 15.24 -20.91
N GLY A 662 5.35 14.71 -20.52
CA GLY A 662 4.99 13.31 -20.74
C GLY A 662 5.88 12.34 -19.97
N ASP A 663 6.59 11.48 -20.69
CA ASP A 663 7.46 10.46 -20.10
C ASP A 663 8.73 11.04 -19.46
N ALA A 664 9.20 12.18 -19.96
CA ALA A 664 10.30 12.91 -19.34
C ALA A 664 9.90 13.49 -17.96
N PHE A 665 8.61 13.71 -17.69
CA PHE A 665 8.15 14.10 -16.36
C PHE A 665 8.12 12.88 -15.43
N ALA A 666 9.19 12.69 -14.65
CA ALA A 666 9.39 11.52 -13.80
C ALA A 666 9.72 11.91 -12.35
N PRO A 667 8.89 12.74 -11.68
CA PRO A 667 9.19 13.28 -10.35
C PRO A 667 9.32 12.20 -9.26
N GLU A 668 8.83 10.97 -9.49
CA GLU A 668 9.05 9.83 -8.60
C GLU A 668 10.50 9.32 -8.57
N ARG A 669 11.29 9.57 -9.62
CA ARG A 669 12.69 9.14 -9.70
C ARG A 669 13.53 9.94 -8.71
N GLY A 670 14.18 9.25 -7.77
CA GLY A 670 14.99 9.89 -6.74
C GLY A 670 14.21 10.54 -5.60
N HIS A 671 12.87 10.55 -5.63
CA HIS A 671 12.06 11.15 -4.58
C HIS A 671 12.08 10.31 -3.31
N LYS A 672 12.62 10.85 -2.21
CA LYS A 672 12.78 10.13 -0.92
C LYS A 672 12.27 10.97 0.24
N TYR A 673 11.97 10.32 1.37
CA TYR A 673 11.70 10.97 2.66
C TYR A 673 10.47 11.89 2.66
N SER A 674 9.46 11.62 1.83
CA SER A 674 8.21 12.39 1.84
C SER A 674 7.19 11.91 2.87
N GLY A 675 7.43 10.77 3.52
CA GLY A 675 6.49 10.14 4.44
C GLY A 675 5.23 9.58 3.77
N ARG A 676 5.12 9.61 2.42
CA ARG A 676 3.88 9.27 1.70
C ARG A 676 4.04 8.26 0.58
N HIS A 677 4.92 8.52 -0.39
CA HIS A 677 4.79 7.94 -1.73
C HIS A 677 5.89 6.94 -2.08
N ASN A 678 7.13 7.17 -1.63
CA ASN A 678 8.28 6.28 -1.82
C ASN A 678 8.81 5.71 -0.48
N ASP A 679 8.09 5.98 0.61
CA ASP A 679 8.45 5.68 1.99
C ASP A 679 7.70 4.44 2.55
N GLY A 680 7.01 3.70 1.67
CA GLY A 680 6.18 2.53 2.02
C GLY A 680 6.96 1.32 2.54
N VAL A 681 8.29 1.35 2.43
CA VAL A 681 9.19 0.36 3.02
C VAL A 681 10.19 1.11 3.89
N SER A 682 9.95 1.10 5.20
CA SER A 682 10.90 1.68 6.15
C SER A 682 12.02 0.67 6.38
N SER A 683 13.28 1.10 6.22
CA SER A 683 14.40 0.24 6.63
C SER A 683 14.39 0.04 8.15
N LEU A 684 15.02 -1.04 8.64
CA LEU A 684 15.17 -1.25 10.10
C LEU A 684 15.87 -0.07 10.78
N GLY A 685 16.84 0.55 10.09
CA GLY A 685 17.53 1.76 10.56
C GLY A 685 16.60 2.96 10.68
N GLU A 686 15.70 3.17 9.72
CA GLU A 686 14.67 4.21 9.79
C GLU A 686 13.66 3.96 10.91
N ALA A 687 13.18 2.72 11.05
CA ALA A 687 12.26 2.35 12.12
C ALA A 687 12.88 2.54 13.50
N TRP A 688 14.16 2.17 13.66
CA TRP A 688 14.92 2.41 14.89
C TRP A 688 15.13 3.90 15.15
N TYR A 689 15.50 4.69 14.15
CA TYR A 689 15.67 6.14 14.30
C TYR A 689 14.35 6.82 14.69
N PHE A 690 13.24 6.45 14.05
CA PHE A 690 11.90 6.89 14.41
C PHE A 690 11.58 6.53 15.87
N ALA A 691 11.75 5.28 16.27
CA ALA A 691 11.48 4.83 17.63
C ALA A 691 12.34 5.59 18.66
N ARG A 692 13.65 5.70 18.41
CA ARG A 692 14.60 6.42 19.28
C ARG A 692 14.26 7.91 19.41
N THR A 693 13.71 8.53 18.37
CA THR A 693 13.39 9.96 18.35
C THR A 693 12.01 10.23 18.97
N VAL A 694 10.99 9.48 18.56
CA VAL A 694 9.58 9.77 18.89
C VAL A 694 9.15 9.11 20.20
N VAL A 695 9.60 7.88 20.50
CA VAL A 695 9.13 7.16 21.70
C VAL A 695 9.50 7.88 23.01
N PRO A 696 10.74 8.39 23.21
CA PRO A 696 11.05 9.12 24.43
C PRO A 696 10.15 10.36 24.62
N ILE A 697 9.89 11.10 23.54
CA ILE A 697 9.02 12.29 23.55
C ILE A 697 7.59 11.90 23.96
N VAL A 698 7.04 10.85 23.35
CA VAL A 698 5.70 10.30 23.67
C VAL A 698 5.62 9.77 25.10
N LEU A 699 6.73 9.27 25.64
CA LEU A 699 6.86 8.86 27.04
C LEU A 699 7.22 10.02 27.99
N GLY A 700 7.28 11.25 27.49
CA GLY A 700 7.52 12.46 28.28
C GLY A 700 8.98 12.75 28.64
N PHE A 701 9.93 11.98 28.09
CA PHE A 701 11.37 12.23 28.23
C PHE A 701 11.87 13.14 27.10
N GLY A 702 12.86 14.00 27.39
CA GLY A 702 13.54 14.82 26.36
C GLY A 702 12.75 16.03 25.85
N ARG A 703 11.84 16.61 26.65
CA ARG A 703 11.10 17.82 26.26
C ARG A 703 11.99 19.06 26.27
N GLU A 704 11.96 19.83 25.19
CA GLU A 704 12.52 21.18 25.15
C GLU A 704 11.51 22.22 25.68
N ARG A 705 11.99 23.16 26.51
CA ARG A 705 11.17 24.27 27.04
C ARG A 705 10.76 25.23 25.93
N GLN A 706 9.61 25.90 26.10
CA GLN A 706 9.04 26.86 25.14
C GLN A 706 9.68 28.24 25.32
N ASP A 707 10.98 28.27 25.49
CA ASP A 707 11.70 29.53 25.66
C ASP A 707 12.26 29.92 24.30
N GLY A 708 11.80 31.05 23.76
CA GLY A 708 12.30 31.58 22.50
C GLY A 708 13.81 31.76 22.53
N VAL A 709 14.36 32.17 23.67
CA VAL A 709 15.81 32.34 23.87
C VAL A 709 16.55 31.01 23.72
N GLU A 710 16.02 29.94 24.31
CA GLU A 710 16.61 28.60 24.20
C GLU A 710 16.53 28.07 22.77
N LEU A 711 15.41 28.27 22.07
CA LEU A 711 15.26 27.86 20.68
C LEU A 711 16.30 28.53 19.78
N GLU A 712 16.50 29.84 19.96
CA GLU A 712 17.52 30.59 19.23
C GLU A 712 18.93 30.14 19.58
N ARG A 713 19.23 29.93 20.87
CA ARG A 713 20.52 29.42 21.33
C ARG A 713 20.84 28.07 20.69
N ARG A 714 19.89 27.14 20.67
CA ARG A 714 20.05 25.83 20.00
C ARG A 714 20.22 25.93 18.49
N ALA A 715 19.57 26.89 17.85
CA ALA A 715 19.76 27.14 16.43
C ALA A 715 21.17 27.68 16.12
N ARG A 716 21.72 28.57 16.99
CA ARG A 716 23.12 29.04 16.91
C ARG A 716 24.12 27.91 17.11
N GLU A 717 23.91 27.06 18.13
CA GLU A 717 24.73 25.87 18.37
C GLU A 717 24.80 24.97 17.13
N ALA A 718 23.65 24.73 16.48
CA ALA A 718 23.56 23.90 15.28
C ALA A 718 24.26 24.53 14.06
N LEU A 719 24.36 25.85 14.01
CA LEU A 719 25.12 26.58 12.98
C LEU A 719 26.64 26.48 13.22
N GLY A 720 27.06 26.10 14.43
CA GLY A 720 28.46 26.07 14.84
C GLY A 720 29.01 27.46 15.17
N VAL A 721 28.14 28.39 15.57
CA VAL A 721 28.55 29.66 16.17
C VAL A 721 28.85 29.37 17.64
N GLU A 722 30.13 29.37 18.01
CA GLU A 722 30.53 29.31 19.42
C GLU A 722 29.93 30.51 20.16
N THR A 723 29.27 30.24 21.29
CA THR A 723 28.61 31.24 22.16
C THR A 723 29.61 32.11 22.90
#